data_AF-A0A1L7U611-F1
#
_entry.id   AF-A0A1L7U611-F1
#
_cell.length_a   1.000
_cell.length_b   1.000
_cell.length_c   1.000
_cell.angle_alpha   90.00
_cell.angle_beta   90.00
_cell.angle_gamma   90.00
#
_symmetry.space_group_name_H-M   'P 1'
#
loop_
_entity.id
_entity.type
_entity.pdbx_description
1 polymer ?
#
loop_
_entity_poly.entity_id
_entity_poly.type
_entity_poly.pdbx_seq_one_letter_code
_entity_poly.pdbx_strand_id
1 'polypeptide(L)'
;MFIYQGKFNWGQWAQDETAVIILPSRPIRTGDIVWVLSQWTKGHPGLQTEKLNLAQRLPVHQVSKTKKGDDNFTPEPVYFNWEMTSSDGYEKLHLVISRDGDKSEMEFNRIWQPEGEWLRECGRLWLGKINWTTLATNEFCLFIVPQGFGEGRPVHAMWQWTKDSDGKEKVSNFHSSQQKIASHDDNGVWFSFYAGYEVTCNWNKKTDVLTVHMKGQEADGDLGEYKLLAVTNPHTHEWDAPLPPPQNAELQVRLPQPGPSLPRVLEPLPFPIGIIENLKHAVAYADQAGYLVNYAHERFNQLDTNFHLRGEVIEERNAAIAELKREVKKLGDDITVEKAKVSDLTKRLDEARATYEAKLKDKDEEIKKDEDQIKKDKGHDIDDHKTIDRLAAQLEYERASKAEVQKNLDQTKTALAAAEASLATASATIASLTTRVASLEAELEVEKKDIDKLQKETKDKTAIISQLEKNNADLQSKLNGALQDVRNKQDQINAKDSTIRDQSTRIDNLTKESNAKSITINNLQSQINNLQQQIRNLQSIPIFKFKCNIKCQAPSNREIAVDLTDGGGSGTPVQCYSLVNNNNQTWDIYSIGGRNNVVIIKNTRNNYVLWSAGRNQKARCDPGRDTSDQAAQWELEGTTVDSINNNTVFKIRNLKDGMYLDLRQGDTSNYTPFMTWDGNNGSNQKFKISKH
;
A
#
# COMPACT_ATOMS: atom_id res chain seq x y z
N MET A 1 74.35 22.35 25.05
CA MET A 1 74.00 23.61 25.77
C MET A 1 73.25 23.26 27.05
N PHE A 2 73.27 24.08 28.08
CA PHE A 2 72.33 23.98 29.21
C PHE A 2 71.19 24.97 28.99
N ILE A 3 69.96 24.56 29.30
CA ILE A 3 68.77 25.42 29.21
C ILE A 3 68.20 25.55 30.62
N TYR A 4 67.97 26.79 31.04
CA TYR A 4 67.39 27.12 32.32
C TYR A 4 66.07 27.86 32.15
N GLN A 5 65.11 27.57 33.01
CA GLN A 5 63.82 28.28 33.06
C GLN A 5 63.66 28.98 34.41
N GLY A 6 63.13 30.18 34.37
CA GLY A 6 62.78 30.95 35.56
C GLY A 6 61.74 32.03 35.24
N LYS A 7 61.55 32.93 36.20
CA LYS A 7 60.63 34.05 36.10
C LYS A 7 61.39 35.36 36.05
N PHE A 8 61.10 36.16 35.03
CA PHE A 8 61.68 37.48 34.83
C PHE A 8 60.83 38.56 35.45
N ASN A 9 61.44 39.26 36.40
CA ASN A 9 60.84 40.33 37.15
C ASN A 9 61.75 41.56 37.04
N TRP A 10 61.18 42.67 36.58
CA TRP A 10 61.87 43.96 36.51
C TRP A 10 60.87 45.09 36.70
N GLY A 11 60.70 45.50 37.97
CA GLY A 11 59.77 46.55 38.36
C GLY A 11 58.35 46.33 37.82
N GLN A 12 57.79 47.36 37.20
CA GLN A 12 56.48 47.28 36.54
C GLN A 12 56.54 46.89 35.05
N TRP A 13 57.75 46.74 34.50
CA TRP A 13 57.98 46.53 33.06
C TRP A 13 57.95 45.05 32.69
N ALA A 14 58.41 44.18 33.59
CA ALA A 14 58.24 42.74 33.50
C ALA A 14 57.80 42.19 34.86
N GLN A 15 56.69 41.46 34.87
CA GLN A 15 56.09 40.88 36.07
C GLN A 15 55.79 39.43 35.80
N ASP A 16 56.51 38.52 36.46
CA ASP A 16 56.32 37.07 36.37
C ASP A 16 56.37 36.50 34.93
N GLU A 17 57.16 37.12 34.07
CA GLU A 17 57.29 36.71 32.67
C GLU A 17 58.21 35.49 32.55
N THR A 18 57.86 34.52 31.72
CA THR A 18 58.70 33.34 31.48
C THR A 18 60.02 33.77 30.87
N ALA A 19 61.12 33.31 31.45
CA ALA A 19 62.45 33.57 30.95
C ALA A 19 63.29 32.31 30.84
N VAL A 20 64.17 32.35 29.84
CA VAL A 20 65.04 31.25 29.45
C VAL A 20 66.47 31.76 29.39
N ILE A 21 67.37 31.06 30.08
CA ILE A 21 68.82 31.29 29.97
C ILE A 21 69.44 30.10 29.27
N ILE A 22 70.24 30.35 28.23
CA ILE A 22 70.97 29.29 27.52
C ILE A 22 72.47 29.52 27.70
N LEU A 23 73.14 28.49 28.26
CA LEU A 23 74.59 28.46 28.47
C LEU A 23 75.23 27.35 27.61
N PRO A 24 76.54 27.42 27.34
CA PRO A 24 77.30 26.25 26.89
C PRO A 24 77.14 25.10 27.90
N SER A 25 77.16 23.85 27.43
CA SER A 25 76.99 22.68 28.32
C SER A 25 78.24 22.32 29.12
N ARG A 26 79.02 23.32 29.55
CA ARG A 26 80.30 23.18 30.27
C ARG A 26 80.45 24.30 31.31
N PRO A 27 81.39 24.19 32.26
CA PRO A 27 81.78 25.32 33.07
C PRO A 27 82.07 26.56 32.20
N ILE A 28 81.50 27.68 32.63
CA ILE A 28 81.51 28.94 31.90
C ILE A 28 82.93 29.50 31.85
N ARG A 29 83.29 30.13 30.73
CA ARG A 29 84.57 30.79 30.52
C ARG A 29 84.35 32.19 29.97
N THR A 30 85.34 33.05 30.16
CA THR A 30 85.38 34.34 29.46
C THR A 30 85.28 34.12 27.94
N GLY A 31 84.43 34.91 27.28
CA GLY A 31 84.12 34.82 25.86
C GLY A 31 82.95 33.90 25.51
N ASP A 32 82.48 33.06 26.44
CA ASP A 32 81.26 32.27 26.20
C ASP A 32 80.03 33.15 26.02
N ILE A 33 79.06 32.69 25.24
CA ILE A 33 77.82 33.43 25.01
C ILE A 33 76.73 32.93 25.95
N VAL A 34 76.12 33.87 26.67
CA VAL A 34 74.89 33.67 27.44
C VAL A 34 73.73 34.26 26.66
N TRP A 35 72.68 33.47 26.44
CA TRP A 35 71.42 33.99 25.92
C TRP A 35 70.45 34.22 27.06
N VAL A 36 69.88 35.43 27.14
CA VAL A 36 68.79 35.76 28.07
C VAL A 36 67.57 36.11 27.23
N LEU A 37 66.56 35.25 27.28
CA LEU A 37 65.35 35.33 26.48
C LEU A 37 64.13 35.46 27.39
N SER A 38 63.26 36.44 27.13
CA SER A 38 62.04 36.67 27.91
C SER A 38 61.09 37.58 27.10
N GLN A 39 60.12 38.20 27.77
CA GLN A 39 59.33 39.31 27.25
C GLN A 39 59.09 40.38 28.31
N TRP A 40 58.70 41.56 27.85
CA TRP A 40 58.19 42.65 28.69
C TRP A 40 56.67 42.50 28.88
N THR A 41 56.17 42.80 30.08
CA THR A 41 54.73 42.85 30.39
C THR A 41 54.10 44.13 29.87
N LYS A 42 54.77 45.25 30.11
CA LYS A 42 54.47 46.56 29.53
C LYS A 42 55.63 46.86 28.60
N GLY A 43 55.35 47.22 27.34
CA GLY A 43 56.38 47.49 26.35
C GLY A 43 57.48 48.43 26.85
N HIS A 44 58.55 48.57 26.06
CA HIS A 44 59.72 49.38 26.42
C HIS A 44 59.30 50.77 26.98
N PRO A 45 60.00 51.35 27.97
CA PRO A 45 59.67 52.69 28.47
C PRO A 45 59.50 53.70 27.32
N GLY A 46 58.25 54.07 27.02
CA GLY A 46 57.87 54.94 25.89
C GLY A 46 56.98 54.32 24.80
N LEU A 47 56.78 53.01 24.76
CA LEU A 47 55.90 52.29 23.82
C LEU A 47 54.83 51.52 24.61
N GLN A 48 53.65 52.12 24.81
CA GLN A 48 52.77 51.80 25.93
C GLN A 48 51.82 50.58 25.80
N THR A 49 51.83 49.77 24.74
CA THR A 49 50.72 48.81 24.54
C THR A 49 51.03 47.37 24.12
N GLU A 50 52.28 46.99 23.84
CA GLU A 50 52.56 45.61 23.39
C GLU A 50 53.64 44.90 24.22
N LYS A 51 53.41 43.61 24.52
CA LYS A 51 54.39 42.72 25.14
C LYS A 51 55.52 42.46 24.14
N LEU A 52 56.67 43.10 24.29
CA LEU A 52 57.81 42.93 23.38
C LEU A 52 58.73 41.79 23.85
N ASN A 53 59.28 41.01 22.91
CA ASN A 53 60.29 39.99 23.23
C ASN A 53 61.60 40.65 23.66
N LEU A 54 62.18 40.13 24.74
CA LEU A 54 63.53 40.45 25.20
C LEU A 54 64.46 39.32 24.73
N ALA A 55 65.43 39.64 23.89
CA ALA A 55 66.46 38.70 23.47
C ALA A 55 67.83 39.35 23.58
N GLN A 56 68.65 38.87 24.52
CA GLN A 56 70.01 39.36 24.69
C GLN A 56 71.02 38.24 24.45
N ARG A 57 72.05 38.57 23.66
CA ARG A 57 73.22 37.75 23.41
C ARG A 57 74.41 38.41 24.12
N LEU A 58 74.83 37.85 25.24
CA LEU A 58 75.77 38.48 26.15
C LEU A 58 77.06 37.66 26.25
N PRO A 59 78.20 38.15 25.75
CA PRO A 59 79.50 37.53 25.99
C PRO A 59 79.88 37.62 27.47
N VAL A 60 80.42 36.55 28.03
CA VAL A 60 80.94 36.54 29.41
C VAL A 60 82.25 37.32 29.47
N HIS A 61 82.27 38.39 30.26
CA HIS A 61 83.45 39.23 30.46
C HIS A 61 84.36 38.66 31.55
N GLN A 62 83.76 38.31 32.69
CA GLN A 62 84.49 37.91 33.89
C GLN A 62 83.92 36.62 34.47
N VAL A 63 84.81 35.74 34.93
CA VAL A 63 84.47 34.52 35.66
C VAL A 63 85.31 34.47 36.93
N SER A 64 84.68 34.09 38.04
CA SER A 64 85.30 33.95 39.36
C SER A 64 84.68 32.77 40.10
N LYS A 65 85.30 32.35 41.21
CA LYS A 65 84.78 31.28 42.07
C LYS A 65 84.28 31.85 43.39
N THR A 66 83.11 31.41 43.84
CA THR A 66 82.63 31.71 45.20
C THR A 66 83.44 30.94 46.24
N LYS A 67 83.29 31.27 47.53
CA LYS A 67 83.90 30.51 48.64
C LYS A 67 83.50 29.03 48.66
N LYS A 68 82.36 28.67 48.05
CA LYS A 68 81.84 27.30 47.94
C LYS A 68 82.32 26.57 46.68
N GLY A 69 83.06 27.25 45.79
CA GLY A 69 83.54 26.68 44.53
C GLY A 69 82.58 26.84 43.34
N ASP A 70 81.45 27.51 43.53
CA ASP A 70 80.51 27.81 42.47
C ASP A 70 81.08 28.85 41.49
N ASP A 71 80.72 28.76 40.22
CA ASP A 71 81.08 29.77 39.23
C ASP A 71 80.18 31.00 39.36
N ASN A 72 80.79 32.17 39.59
CA ASN A 72 80.17 33.47 39.48
C ASN A 72 80.72 34.19 38.25
N PHE A 73 79.82 34.61 37.35
CA PHE A 73 80.21 35.19 36.08
C PHE A 73 79.34 36.40 35.71
N THR A 74 79.98 37.32 35.02
CA THR A 74 79.42 38.63 34.68
C THR A 74 79.54 38.80 33.17
N PRO A 75 78.40 38.77 32.44
CA PRO A 75 78.37 39.15 31.05
C PRO A 75 78.72 40.63 30.84
N GLU A 76 79.21 40.98 29.65
CA GLU A 76 79.48 42.38 29.29
C GLU A 76 78.23 43.24 29.49
N PRO A 77 78.32 44.33 30.27
CA PRO A 77 77.18 45.19 30.50
C PRO A 77 76.85 45.95 29.21
N VAL A 78 75.61 45.81 28.74
CA VAL A 78 75.11 46.56 27.56
C VAL A 78 74.19 47.68 28.03
N TYR A 79 73.00 47.29 28.50
CA TYR A 79 71.99 48.20 29.05
C TYR A 79 71.70 47.90 30.51
N PHE A 80 71.72 46.61 30.86
CA PHE A 80 71.64 46.13 32.23
C PHE A 80 72.99 45.54 32.62
N ASN A 81 73.30 45.63 33.92
CA ASN A 81 74.34 44.83 34.52
C ASN A 81 73.75 43.47 34.90
N TRP A 82 74.45 42.41 34.53
CA TRP A 82 74.05 41.04 34.79
C TRP A 82 75.11 40.36 35.61
N GLU A 83 74.73 39.73 36.71
CA GLU A 83 75.59 38.85 37.50
C GLU A 83 74.88 37.51 37.68
N MET A 84 75.58 36.43 37.39
CA MET A 84 75.04 35.08 37.42
C MET A 84 75.93 34.19 38.27
N THR A 85 75.35 33.58 39.29
CA THR A 85 76.04 32.60 40.14
C THR A 85 75.41 31.24 39.92
N SER A 86 76.21 30.27 39.48
CA SER A 86 75.80 28.86 39.48
C SER A 86 75.69 28.34 40.91
N SER A 87 74.90 27.29 41.11
CA SER A 87 74.90 26.52 42.35
C SER A 87 74.50 25.09 42.06
N ASP A 88 74.68 24.21 43.05
CA ASP A 88 74.30 22.79 42.98
C ASP A 88 74.87 22.09 41.72
N GLY A 89 76.12 22.39 41.33
CA GLY A 89 76.74 21.79 40.15
C GLY A 89 76.09 22.21 38.82
N TYR A 90 75.72 23.50 38.70
CA TYR A 90 75.00 24.09 37.57
C TYR A 90 73.53 23.64 37.45
N GLU A 91 72.93 22.98 38.44
CA GLU A 91 71.48 22.71 38.42
C GLU A 91 70.64 23.98 38.59
N LYS A 92 71.22 25.02 39.20
CA LYS A 92 70.55 26.31 39.39
C LYS A 92 71.44 27.47 39.00
N LEU A 93 70.80 28.56 38.59
CA LEU A 93 71.42 29.86 38.40
C LEU A 93 70.68 30.89 39.25
N HIS A 94 71.43 31.60 40.07
CA HIS A 94 70.98 32.83 40.68
C HIS A 94 71.36 33.99 39.77
N LEU A 95 70.36 34.73 39.28
CA LEU A 95 70.51 35.87 38.40
C LEU A 95 70.24 37.16 39.15
N VAL A 96 71.18 38.08 39.06
CA VAL A 96 71.02 39.47 39.50
C VAL A 96 71.06 40.36 38.27
N ILE A 97 69.99 41.11 38.06
CA ILE A 97 69.94 42.21 37.09
C ILE A 97 69.94 43.53 37.85
N SER A 98 70.73 44.51 37.41
CA SER A 98 70.73 45.84 38.01
C SER A 98 70.95 46.96 37.00
N ARG A 99 70.44 48.14 37.32
CA ARG A 99 70.63 49.38 36.55
C ARG A 99 70.24 50.59 37.39
N ASP A 100 71.04 51.66 37.32
CA ASP A 100 70.74 52.97 37.93
C ASP A 100 70.32 52.91 39.42
N GLY A 101 70.85 51.92 40.16
CA GLY A 101 70.52 51.67 41.57
C GLY A 101 69.38 50.67 41.81
N ASP A 102 68.54 50.39 40.82
CA ASP A 102 67.54 49.34 40.88
C ASP A 102 68.18 47.95 40.69
N LYS A 103 67.66 46.97 41.42
CA LYS A 103 68.14 45.58 41.38
C LYS A 103 66.97 44.61 41.48
N SER A 104 67.06 43.51 40.74
CA SER A 104 66.16 42.36 40.89
C SER A 104 66.95 41.07 40.90
N GLU A 105 66.56 40.17 41.80
CA GLU A 105 67.16 38.86 41.99
C GLU A 105 66.16 37.79 41.59
N MET A 106 66.62 36.78 40.86
CA MET A 106 65.79 35.74 40.27
C MET A 106 66.52 34.40 40.32
N GLU A 107 65.76 33.33 40.45
CA GLU A 107 66.29 31.97 40.38
C GLU A 107 65.81 31.26 39.13
N PHE A 108 66.71 30.51 38.52
CA PHE A 108 66.46 29.72 37.34
C PHE A 108 66.91 28.29 37.58
N ASN A 109 66.06 27.34 37.23
CA ASN A 109 66.34 25.91 37.33
C ASN A 109 66.76 25.38 35.97
N ARG A 110 67.77 24.51 35.95
CA ARG A 110 68.15 23.77 34.75
C ARG A 110 67.02 22.81 34.40
N ILE A 111 66.45 22.99 33.22
CA ILE A 111 65.36 22.17 32.70
C ILE A 111 65.84 21.20 31.63
N TRP A 112 67.04 21.43 31.08
CA TRP A 112 67.63 20.53 30.10
C TRP A 112 69.16 20.60 30.04
N GLN A 113 69.75 19.44 29.78
CA GLN A 113 71.17 19.24 29.47
C GLN A 113 71.32 18.09 28.46
N PRO A 114 72.40 18.06 27.65
CA PRO A 114 72.64 16.95 26.74
C PRO A 114 73.00 15.67 27.50
N GLU A 115 72.52 14.53 27.00
CA GLU A 115 72.87 13.19 27.47
C GLU A 115 73.98 12.58 26.58
N GLY A 116 74.99 11.95 27.17
CA GLY A 116 76.06 11.25 26.45
C GLY A 116 77.30 12.09 26.12
N GLU A 117 78.15 11.59 25.23
CA GLU A 117 79.39 12.27 24.82
C GLU A 117 79.10 13.63 24.16
N TRP A 118 80.03 14.57 24.35
CA TRP A 118 79.98 15.98 23.97
C TRP A 118 79.76 16.22 22.47
N LEU A 119 78.54 16.00 21.99
CA LEU A 119 78.12 16.42 20.66
C LEU A 119 78.01 17.95 20.66
N ARG A 120 78.93 18.59 19.94
CA ARG A 120 78.95 20.05 19.72
C ARG A 120 77.84 20.49 18.77
N GLU A 121 76.61 20.02 18.97
CA GLU A 121 75.49 20.40 18.12
C GLU A 121 74.99 21.80 18.51
N CYS A 122 75.02 22.71 17.54
CA CYS A 122 74.42 24.02 17.66
C CYS A 122 72.89 23.90 17.59
N GLY A 123 72.16 24.69 18.38
CA GLY A 123 70.70 24.79 18.28
C GLY A 123 70.27 26.09 17.63
N ARG A 124 69.29 25.98 16.75
CA ARG A 124 68.55 27.09 16.15
C ARG A 124 67.47 27.56 17.12
N LEU A 125 67.42 28.86 17.36
CA LEU A 125 66.49 29.51 18.28
C LEU A 125 65.46 30.29 17.47
N TRP A 126 64.18 29.96 17.61
CA TRP A 126 63.07 30.75 17.06
C TRP A 126 62.27 31.33 18.21
N LEU A 127 62.40 32.63 18.40
CA LEU A 127 61.70 33.37 19.45
C LEU A 127 60.55 34.17 18.82
N GLY A 128 59.35 34.01 19.34
CA GLY A 128 58.16 34.67 18.82
C GLY A 128 57.10 34.83 19.88
N LYS A 129 55.85 34.87 19.43
CA LYS A 129 54.67 35.04 20.27
C LYS A 129 53.67 33.96 19.99
N ILE A 130 52.97 33.52 21.02
CA ILE A 130 51.87 32.57 20.90
C ILE A 130 50.53 33.26 21.19
N ASN A 131 49.55 32.99 20.33
CA ASN A 131 48.14 33.22 20.58
C ASN A 131 47.46 31.86 20.44
N TRP A 132 46.79 31.41 21.49
CA TRP A 132 46.13 30.10 21.50
C TRP A 132 44.85 30.18 22.31
N THR A 133 43.74 30.00 21.60
CA THR A 133 42.38 30.01 22.16
C THR A 133 42.16 31.17 23.13
N THR A 134 41.68 30.90 24.34
CA THR A 134 41.61 31.83 25.46
C THR A 134 42.77 31.65 26.44
N LEU A 135 43.67 30.68 26.21
CA LEU A 135 44.73 30.29 27.15
C LEU A 135 45.98 31.17 27.02
N ALA A 136 46.31 31.63 25.81
CA ALA A 136 47.41 32.56 25.56
C ALA A 136 47.00 33.71 24.64
N THR A 137 47.29 34.94 25.06
CA THR A 137 47.18 36.16 24.26
C THR A 137 48.52 36.89 24.25
N ASN A 138 49.18 36.92 23.09
CA ASN A 138 50.45 37.60 22.85
C ASN A 138 51.56 37.21 23.86
N GLU A 139 51.70 35.92 24.13
CA GLU A 139 52.63 35.40 25.15
C GLU A 139 53.97 34.94 24.56
N PHE A 140 54.99 34.82 25.42
CA PHE A 140 56.32 34.36 25.04
C PHE A 140 56.25 32.94 24.46
N CYS A 141 56.98 32.70 23.36
CA CYS A 141 57.13 31.37 22.78
C CYS A 141 58.52 31.21 22.13
N LEU A 142 59.18 30.09 22.42
CA LEU A 142 60.54 29.77 22.00
C LEU A 142 60.60 28.31 21.54
N PHE A 143 61.16 28.09 20.35
CA PHE A 143 61.56 26.78 19.86
C PHE A 143 63.08 26.70 19.73
N ILE A 144 63.66 25.64 20.28
CA ILE A 144 65.08 25.30 20.20
C ILE A 144 65.19 23.95 19.50
N VAL A 145 65.78 23.95 18.30
CA VAL A 145 65.91 22.74 17.46
C VAL A 145 67.38 22.58 17.05
N PRO A 146 67.97 21.38 17.10
CA PRO A 146 69.35 21.15 16.67
C PRO A 146 69.53 21.50 15.19
N GLN A 147 70.71 22.00 14.84
CA GLN A 147 71.03 22.41 13.48
C GLN A 147 70.98 21.25 12.48
N GLY A 148 71.40 20.05 12.89
CA GLY A 148 71.10 18.84 12.15
C GLY A 148 69.69 18.40 12.51
N PHE A 149 68.71 18.71 11.68
CA PHE A 149 67.37 18.14 11.83
C PHE A 149 67.41 16.63 11.56
N GLY A 150 66.52 15.85 12.19
CA GLY A 150 66.50 14.40 11.97
C GLY A 150 65.60 13.64 12.93
N GLU A 151 65.22 12.43 12.53
CA GLU A 151 64.36 11.55 13.32
C GLU A 151 64.97 11.29 14.71
N GLY A 152 64.16 11.40 15.76
CA GLY A 152 64.59 11.15 17.14
C GLY A 152 65.41 12.29 17.76
N ARG A 153 65.76 13.33 17.01
CA ARG A 153 66.56 14.45 17.54
C ARG A 153 65.73 15.34 18.47
N PRO A 154 66.32 15.90 19.53
CA PRO A 154 65.56 16.66 20.53
C PRO A 154 64.99 17.96 19.95
N VAL A 155 63.81 18.36 20.39
CA VAL A 155 63.22 19.69 20.24
C VAL A 155 62.80 20.17 21.61
N HIS A 156 63.15 21.41 21.94
CA HIS A 156 62.67 22.06 23.15
C HIS A 156 61.73 23.18 22.76
N ALA A 157 60.50 23.10 23.25
CA ALA A 157 59.48 24.11 23.04
C ALA A 157 59.08 24.70 24.39
N MET A 158 59.02 26.02 24.45
CA MET A 158 58.73 26.76 25.66
C MET A 158 57.76 27.87 25.37
N TRP A 159 56.70 28.00 26.16
CA TRP A 159 55.81 29.15 26.05
C TRP A 159 55.16 29.49 27.38
N GLN A 160 54.45 30.61 27.42
CA GLN A 160 53.69 31.03 28.58
C GLN A 160 52.19 31.03 28.27
N TRP A 161 51.39 30.54 29.21
CA TRP A 161 49.94 30.76 29.21
C TRP A 161 49.62 32.10 29.86
N THR A 162 48.72 32.88 29.25
CA THR A 162 48.13 34.03 29.94
C THR A 162 47.36 33.55 31.16
N LYS A 163 46.58 32.48 30.96
CA LYS A 163 45.84 31.76 31.99
C LYS A 163 45.70 30.30 31.56
N ASP A 164 46.15 29.37 32.40
CA ASP A 164 46.03 27.93 32.10
C ASP A 164 44.60 27.41 32.30
N SER A 165 44.38 26.11 32.05
CA SER A 165 43.07 25.45 32.20
C SER A 165 42.54 25.46 33.64
N ASP A 166 43.43 25.56 34.63
CA ASP A 166 43.08 25.64 36.06
C ASP A 166 42.85 27.09 36.52
N GLY A 167 43.03 28.05 35.61
CA GLY A 167 42.84 29.46 35.85
C GLY A 167 44.02 30.17 36.49
N LYS A 168 45.20 29.54 36.54
CA LYS A 168 46.43 30.14 37.04
C LYS A 168 47.07 31.00 35.95
N GLU A 169 47.43 32.22 36.32
CA GLU A 169 48.01 33.18 35.38
C GLU A 169 49.50 32.94 35.14
N LYS A 170 49.96 33.33 33.94
CA LYS A 170 51.39 33.35 33.55
C LYS A 170 52.13 32.02 33.75
N VAL A 171 51.48 30.88 33.54
CA VAL A 171 52.13 29.59 33.74
C VAL A 171 53.12 29.31 32.61
N SER A 172 54.38 29.03 32.99
CA SER A 172 55.42 28.60 32.06
C SER A 172 55.20 27.14 31.69
N ASN A 173 55.25 26.83 30.39
CA ASN A 173 55.15 25.49 29.88
C ASN A 173 56.44 25.11 29.13
N PHE A 174 57.04 23.99 29.51
CA PHE A 174 58.26 23.47 28.90
C PHE A 174 58.05 22.03 28.45
N HIS A 175 58.42 21.75 27.22
CA HIS A 175 58.42 20.41 26.68
C HIS A 175 59.73 20.12 25.96
N SER A 176 60.34 18.99 26.30
CA SER A 176 61.43 18.39 25.57
C SER A 176 60.92 17.10 24.94
N SER A 177 61.01 17.01 23.61
CA SER A 177 60.46 15.90 22.84
C SER A 177 61.37 15.56 21.68
N GLN A 178 61.04 14.50 20.93
CA GLN A 178 61.82 14.05 19.78
C GLN A 178 61.13 14.43 18.48
N GLN A 179 61.92 14.79 17.48
CA GLN A 179 61.46 15.08 16.12
C GLN A 179 60.97 13.80 15.45
N LYS A 180 59.78 13.90 14.85
CA LYS A 180 59.28 12.99 13.83
C LYS A 180 59.31 13.71 12.48
N ILE A 181 60.18 13.28 11.58
CA ILE A 181 60.41 13.92 10.29
C ILE A 181 59.34 13.46 9.30
N ALA A 182 58.60 14.41 8.74
CA ALA A 182 57.66 14.18 7.65
C ALA A 182 58.34 14.38 6.28
N SER A 183 59.20 15.39 6.16
CA SER A 183 60.04 15.61 4.97
C SER A 183 61.32 16.36 5.31
N HIS A 184 62.37 16.10 4.54
CA HIS A 184 63.65 16.79 4.63
C HIS A 184 64.21 16.88 3.22
N ASP A 185 64.25 18.09 2.65
CA ASP A 185 64.71 18.34 1.29
C ASP A 185 65.52 19.66 1.20
N ASP A 186 65.87 20.06 -0.03
CA ASP A 186 66.66 21.27 -0.27
C ASP A 186 65.91 22.58 0.05
N ASN A 187 64.58 22.54 0.18
CA ASN A 187 63.76 23.70 0.48
C ASN A 187 63.53 23.88 1.99
N GLY A 188 63.62 22.81 2.78
CA GLY A 188 63.31 22.88 4.20
C GLY A 188 63.19 21.54 4.91
N VAL A 189 62.71 21.61 6.15
CA VAL A 189 62.40 20.44 6.97
C VAL A 189 61.01 20.57 7.54
N TRP A 190 60.19 19.55 7.31
CA TRP A 190 58.92 19.37 7.96
C TRP A 190 59.05 18.31 9.04
N PHE A 191 58.83 18.69 10.29
CA PHE A 191 58.88 17.80 11.44
C PHE A 191 57.71 18.06 12.39
N SER A 192 57.35 17.06 13.18
CA SER A 192 56.41 17.21 14.29
C SER A 192 57.01 16.68 15.59
N PHE A 193 56.44 17.11 16.71
CA PHE A 193 56.79 16.62 18.03
C PHE A 193 55.61 16.81 18.97
N TYR A 194 55.60 16.06 20.08
CA TYR A 194 54.57 16.17 21.09
C TYR A 194 55.03 17.02 22.27
N ALA A 195 54.24 18.05 22.61
CA ALA A 195 54.51 18.98 23.69
C ALA A 195 53.24 19.25 24.50
N GLY A 196 52.55 18.19 24.94
CA GLY A 196 51.17 18.27 25.43
C GLY A 196 50.14 18.46 24.30
N TYR A 197 50.60 19.02 23.18
CA TYR A 197 49.92 19.25 21.92
C TYR A 197 50.67 18.55 20.79
N GLU A 198 49.96 18.22 19.71
CA GLU A 198 50.59 17.83 18.46
C GLU A 198 51.07 19.11 17.75
N VAL A 199 52.38 19.33 17.75
CA VAL A 199 53.00 20.52 17.15
C VAL A 199 53.68 20.09 15.86
N THR A 200 53.29 20.77 14.77
CA THR A 200 53.82 20.54 13.43
C THR A 200 54.57 21.78 12.96
N CYS A 201 55.79 21.58 12.52
CA CYS A 201 56.73 22.64 12.16
C CYS A 201 57.22 22.47 10.73
N ASN A 202 57.21 23.55 9.97
CA ASN A 202 57.81 23.63 8.65
C ASN A 202 58.88 24.72 8.64
N TRP A 203 60.15 24.32 8.62
CA TRP A 203 61.28 25.25 8.51
C TRP A 203 61.66 25.44 7.05
N ASN A 204 61.64 26.69 6.58
CA ASN A 204 62.11 27.05 5.26
C ASN A 204 63.60 27.42 5.29
N LYS A 205 64.42 26.66 4.56
CA LYS A 205 65.89 26.84 4.53
C LYS A 205 66.34 28.15 3.90
N LYS A 206 65.55 28.75 3.00
CA LYS A 206 65.90 30.01 2.31
C LYS A 206 65.59 31.24 3.15
N THR A 207 64.51 31.21 3.92
CA THR A 207 64.07 32.35 4.73
C THR A 207 64.43 32.23 6.21
N ASP A 208 64.86 31.03 6.65
CA ASP A 208 65.09 30.68 8.05
C ASP A 208 63.83 30.89 8.94
N VAL A 209 62.65 30.90 8.33
CA VAL A 209 61.35 31.00 9.02
C VAL A 209 60.86 29.61 9.40
N LEU A 210 60.37 29.48 10.63
CA LEU A 210 59.67 28.31 11.15
C LEU A 210 58.18 28.61 11.21
N THR A 211 57.38 27.98 10.35
CA THR A 211 55.92 28.02 10.44
C THR A 211 55.47 26.93 11.39
N VAL A 212 54.65 27.29 12.38
CA VAL A 212 54.23 26.37 13.44
C VAL A 212 52.72 26.25 13.47
N HIS A 213 52.24 25.02 13.45
CA HIS A 213 50.85 24.63 13.60
C HIS A 213 50.71 23.79 14.85
N MET A 214 49.66 24.00 15.64
CA MET A 214 49.42 23.28 16.87
C MET A 214 48.01 22.72 16.89
N LYS A 215 47.88 21.49 17.40
CA LYS A 215 46.61 20.80 17.55
C LYS A 215 46.45 20.25 18.95
N GLY A 216 45.35 20.64 19.59
CA GLY A 216 44.92 20.21 20.92
C GLY A 216 43.51 19.66 20.92
N GLN A 217 42.98 19.34 22.10
CA GLN A 217 41.57 18.96 22.22
C GLN A 217 40.64 20.15 22.00
N GLU A 218 41.11 21.34 22.39
CA GLU A 218 40.34 22.58 22.40
C GLU A 218 40.36 23.33 21.07
N ALA A 219 41.40 23.16 20.25
CA ALA A 219 41.55 23.86 18.97
C ALA A 219 42.59 23.18 18.06
N ASP A 220 42.51 23.52 16.78
CA ASP A 220 43.42 23.11 15.71
C ASP A 220 43.73 24.36 14.89
N GLY A 221 44.98 24.85 14.92
CA GLY A 221 45.28 26.17 14.39
C GLY A 221 46.76 26.54 14.27
N ASP A 222 47.02 27.48 13.37
CA ASP A 222 48.37 28.03 13.14
C ASP A 222 48.79 28.97 14.28
N LEU A 223 49.96 28.72 14.85
CA LEU A 223 50.61 29.64 15.80
C LEU A 223 51.35 30.78 15.09
N GLY A 224 51.57 30.65 13.78
CA GLY A 224 52.18 31.67 12.93
C GLY A 224 53.62 31.36 12.52
N GLU A 225 54.28 32.39 12.01
CA GLU A 225 55.65 32.33 11.51
C GLU A 225 56.65 32.90 12.53
N TYR A 226 57.69 32.12 12.83
CA TYR A 226 58.75 32.50 13.74
C TYR A 226 60.03 32.72 12.95
N LYS A 227 60.64 33.90 13.07
CA LYS A 227 61.94 34.20 12.44
C LYS A 227 63.08 33.65 13.30
N LEU A 228 64.11 33.11 12.65
CA LEU A 228 65.30 32.65 13.35
C LEU A 228 65.95 33.82 14.10
N LEU A 229 66.09 33.65 15.42
CA LEU A 229 66.82 34.58 16.27
C LEU A 229 68.33 34.36 16.13
N ALA A 230 68.77 33.12 16.28
CA ALA A 230 70.18 32.76 16.25
C ALA A 230 70.43 31.26 16.12
N VAL A 231 71.67 30.90 15.81
CA VAL A 231 72.21 29.53 15.95
C VAL A 231 73.26 29.56 17.06
N THR A 232 73.13 28.69 18.06
CA THR A 232 74.01 28.64 19.23
C THR A 232 75.35 27.96 18.87
N ASN A 233 76.19 28.68 18.14
CA ASN A 233 77.54 28.20 17.84
C ASN A 233 78.39 28.21 19.11
N PRO A 234 79.07 27.10 19.46
CA PRO A 234 80.05 27.11 20.53
C PRO A 234 81.21 28.03 20.13
N HIS A 235 81.69 28.84 21.07
CA HIS A 235 82.89 29.63 20.87
C HIS A 235 84.07 28.68 20.60
N THR A 236 84.66 28.79 19.41
CA THR A 236 85.89 28.09 19.04
C THR A 236 87.05 28.87 19.66
N HIS A 237 87.57 28.40 20.79
CA HIS A 237 88.85 28.89 21.28
C HIS A 237 89.97 28.25 20.44
N GLU A 238 90.67 29.06 19.65
CA GLU A 238 92.07 28.82 19.33
C GLU A 238 92.86 28.77 20.64
N TRP A 239 93.87 27.90 20.72
CA TRP A 239 94.56 27.54 21.96
C TRP A 239 95.53 28.61 22.50
N ASP A 240 95.69 29.76 21.83
CA ASP A 240 96.67 30.78 22.19
C ASP A 240 96.00 32.02 22.82
N ALA A 241 96.00 32.09 24.16
CA ALA A 241 95.71 33.35 24.87
C ALA A 241 97.01 34.19 24.99
N PRO A 242 96.97 35.53 24.85
CA PRO A 242 98.14 36.36 25.07
C PRO A 242 98.52 36.41 26.55
N LEU A 243 99.80 36.17 26.85
CA LEU A 243 100.38 36.28 28.19
C LEU A 243 100.48 37.76 28.64
N PRO A 244 100.19 38.09 29.91
CA PRO A 244 100.53 39.39 30.49
C PRO A 244 102.04 39.48 30.82
N PRO A 245 102.67 40.67 30.71
CA PRO A 245 104.13 40.81 30.86
C PRO A 245 104.61 40.79 32.34
N PRO A 246 105.78 40.20 32.64
CA PRO A 246 106.38 40.18 33.99
C PRO A 246 107.32 41.37 34.26
N GLN A 247 107.45 41.76 35.54
CA GLN A 247 108.28 42.88 36.03
C GLN A 247 109.37 42.35 37.00
N ASN A 248 110.65 42.67 36.75
CA ASN A 248 111.83 42.21 37.52
C ASN A 248 112.68 43.40 38.02
N ALA A 249 113.30 43.28 39.21
CA ALA A 249 114.60 43.92 39.55
C ALA A 249 115.24 43.34 40.86
N GLU A 250 116.53 42.95 40.81
CA GLU A 250 117.44 42.65 41.93
C GLU A 250 118.71 43.56 41.86
N LEU A 251 119.46 43.73 42.97
CA LEU A 251 120.62 44.65 43.14
C LEU A 251 121.82 43.94 43.84
N GLN A 252 123.09 44.27 43.46
CA GLN A 252 124.36 43.68 43.99
C GLN A 252 125.28 44.69 44.75
N VAL A 253 126.18 44.20 45.64
CA VAL A 253 127.10 44.96 46.55
C VAL A 253 128.59 44.50 46.46
N ARG A 254 129.60 45.37 46.73
CA ARG A 254 131.06 45.07 46.86
C ARG A 254 131.75 45.70 48.13
N LEU A 255 132.95 45.22 48.52
CA LEU A 255 133.77 45.55 49.73
C LEU A 255 135.12 46.31 49.47
N PRO A 256 135.79 46.96 50.50
CA PRO A 256 136.94 47.90 50.36
C PRO A 256 138.35 47.41 50.85
N GLN A 257 139.43 48.21 50.66
CA GLN A 257 140.88 47.89 50.83
C GLN A 257 141.69 48.84 51.79
N PRO A 258 142.91 48.49 52.30
CA PRO A 258 143.68 49.20 53.36
C PRO A 258 144.95 49.99 52.91
N GLY A 259 145.51 50.85 53.79
CA GLY A 259 146.71 51.73 53.55
C GLY A 259 147.83 51.71 54.64
N PRO A 260 149.00 52.40 54.44
CA PRO A 260 150.31 52.09 55.06
C PRO A 260 150.82 53.04 56.20
N SER A 261 151.88 52.65 56.94
CA SER A 261 152.49 53.35 58.11
C SER A 261 153.82 54.09 57.87
N LEU A 262 154.19 55.02 58.77
CA LEU A 262 155.29 56.02 58.66
C LEU A 262 156.73 55.54 59.05
N PRO A 263 157.81 56.23 58.62
CA PRO A 263 159.22 55.80 58.73
C PRO A 263 159.98 56.26 60.00
N ARG A 264 161.06 55.56 60.38
CA ARG A 264 161.96 55.88 61.52
C ARG A 264 163.24 56.62 61.08
N VAL A 265 163.70 57.56 61.92
CA VAL A 265 164.97 58.29 61.77
C VAL A 265 166.13 57.48 62.36
N LEU A 266 167.25 57.38 61.64
CA LEU A 266 168.40 56.50 61.93
C LEU A 266 169.73 57.27 62.19
N GLU A 267 169.70 58.58 62.39
CA GLU A 267 170.93 59.36 62.62
C GLU A 267 171.30 59.43 64.12
N PRO A 268 172.59 59.23 64.49
CA PRO A 268 173.05 59.39 65.88
C PRO A 268 173.12 60.87 66.27
N LEU A 269 172.47 61.22 67.39
CA LEU A 269 172.40 62.58 67.93
C LEU A 269 173.78 63.08 68.42
N PRO A 270 174.13 64.36 68.19
CA PRO A 270 175.41 64.92 68.59
C PRO A 270 175.55 64.98 70.12
N PHE A 271 176.62 64.40 70.67
CA PHE A 271 176.92 64.51 72.10
C PHE A 271 177.31 65.95 72.46
N PRO A 272 176.70 66.56 73.49
CA PRO A 272 176.97 67.95 73.84
C PRO A 272 178.35 68.17 74.46
N ILE A 273 179.08 69.19 74.00
CA ILE A 273 180.50 69.43 74.31
C ILE A 273 180.69 70.25 75.62
N GLY A 274 179.62 70.52 76.37
CA GLY A 274 179.67 71.32 77.61
C GLY A 274 178.49 71.09 78.56
N ILE A 275 178.68 71.44 79.85
CA ILE A 275 177.72 71.20 80.94
C ILE A 275 176.32 71.78 80.67
N ILE A 276 176.25 73.01 80.13
CA ILE A 276 174.96 73.67 79.86
C ILE A 276 174.18 72.95 78.77
N GLU A 277 174.84 72.46 77.71
CA GLU A 277 174.13 71.72 76.67
C GLU A 277 173.73 70.32 77.10
N ASN A 278 174.54 69.64 77.93
CA ASN A 278 174.14 68.38 78.55
C ASN A 278 172.87 68.55 79.41
N LEU A 279 172.77 69.63 80.18
CA LEU A 279 171.56 69.93 80.94
C LEU A 279 170.34 70.19 80.03
N LYS A 280 170.51 70.91 78.91
CA LYS A 280 169.42 71.13 77.93
C LYS A 280 168.97 69.83 77.26
N HIS A 281 169.90 68.98 76.83
CA HIS A 281 169.59 67.68 76.23
C HIS A 281 168.92 66.73 77.24
N ALA A 282 169.38 66.71 78.50
CA ALA A 282 168.75 65.92 79.55
C ALA A 282 167.30 66.35 79.83
N VAL A 283 167.03 67.66 79.83
CA VAL A 283 165.66 68.19 79.98
C VAL A 283 164.79 67.82 78.79
N ALA A 284 165.28 67.98 77.55
CA ALA A 284 164.53 67.60 76.35
C ALA A 284 164.24 66.09 76.28
N TYR A 285 165.19 65.25 76.69
CA TYR A 285 165.00 63.81 76.76
C TYR A 285 163.99 63.42 77.85
N ALA A 286 164.04 64.07 79.03
CA ALA A 286 163.07 63.86 80.09
C ALA A 286 161.64 64.29 79.66
N ASP A 287 161.52 65.39 78.92
CA ASP A 287 160.24 65.87 78.40
C ASP A 287 159.68 64.93 77.31
N GLN A 288 160.53 64.48 76.38
CA GLN A 288 160.15 63.48 75.37
C GLN A 288 159.75 62.14 76.01
N ALA A 289 160.47 61.71 77.04
CA ALA A 289 160.12 60.51 77.80
C ALA A 289 158.77 60.70 78.52
N GLY A 290 158.52 61.86 79.13
CA GLY A 290 157.24 62.20 79.75
C GLY A 290 156.08 62.18 78.75
N TYR A 291 156.27 62.76 77.56
CA TYR A 291 155.28 62.73 76.48
C TYR A 291 154.97 61.30 76.03
N LEU A 292 156.00 60.47 75.81
CA LEU A 292 155.83 59.08 75.40
C LEU A 292 155.12 58.24 76.46
N VAL A 293 155.40 58.48 77.74
CA VAL A 293 154.71 57.81 78.86
C VAL A 293 153.22 58.21 78.89
N ASN A 294 152.90 59.50 78.76
CA ASN A 294 151.51 59.95 78.71
C ASN A 294 150.78 59.39 77.49
N TYR A 295 151.41 59.42 76.30
CA TYR A 295 150.82 58.84 75.09
C TYR A 295 150.56 57.33 75.23
N ALA A 296 151.51 56.58 75.80
CA ALA A 296 151.34 55.16 76.07
C ALA A 296 150.22 54.89 77.07
N HIS A 297 150.10 55.71 78.12
CA HIS A 297 149.03 55.61 79.11
C HIS A 297 147.65 55.89 78.52
N GLU A 298 147.50 56.96 77.73
CA GLU A 298 146.24 57.27 77.03
C GLU A 298 145.85 56.17 76.04
N ARG A 299 146.82 55.65 75.27
CA ARG A 299 146.58 54.53 74.35
C ARG A 299 146.16 53.26 75.08
N PHE A 300 146.79 52.94 76.21
CA PHE A 300 146.42 51.80 77.03
C PHE A 300 144.97 51.93 77.53
N ASN A 301 144.61 53.10 78.09
CA ASN A 301 143.25 53.34 78.60
C ASN A 301 142.18 53.26 77.49
N GLN A 302 142.48 53.75 76.28
CA GLN A 302 141.58 53.62 75.12
C GLN A 302 141.40 52.16 74.69
N LEU A 303 142.49 51.38 74.67
CA LEU A 303 142.45 49.95 74.33
C LEU A 303 141.69 49.14 75.37
N ASP A 304 141.92 49.42 76.65
CA ASP A 304 141.25 48.78 77.79
C ASP A 304 139.73 49.03 77.74
N THR A 305 139.33 50.29 77.52
CA THR A 305 137.92 50.66 77.33
C THR A 305 137.30 49.92 76.12
N ASN A 306 138.02 49.84 74.99
CA ASN A 306 137.52 49.12 73.81
C ASN A 306 137.41 47.61 74.05
N PHE A 307 138.34 47.03 74.82
CA PHE A 307 138.33 45.62 75.19
C PHE A 307 137.10 45.28 76.03
N HIS A 308 136.79 46.11 77.03
CA HIS A 308 135.59 45.95 77.86
C HIS A 308 134.29 46.08 77.05
N LEU A 309 134.19 47.09 76.18
CA LEU A 309 133.03 47.25 75.27
C LEU A 309 132.85 46.05 74.33
N ARG A 310 133.95 45.49 73.80
CA ARG A 310 133.88 44.26 72.99
C ARG A 310 133.44 43.05 73.81
N GLY A 311 133.85 42.97 75.08
CA GLY A 311 133.40 41.96 76.02
C GLY A 311 131.88 41.97 76.19
N GLU A 312 131.30 43.15 76.45
CA GLU A 312 129.83 43.32 76.57
C GLU A 312 129.09 42.92 75.28
N VAL A 313 129.57 43.36 74.12
CA VAL A 313 128.97 42.98 72.83
C VAL A 313 129.02 41.46 72.60
N ILE A 314 130.11 40.79 73.02
CA ILE A 314 130.21 39.33 72.92
C ILE A 314 129.20 38.65 73.84
N GLU A 315 129.01 39.13 75.06
CA GLU A 315 128.01 38.60 75.98
C GLU A 315 126.59 38.77 75.44
N GLU A 316 126.23 39.94 74.92
CA GLU A 316 124.94 40.19 74.27
C GLU A 316 124.71 39.25 73.07
N ARG A 317 125.73 39.09 72.22
CA ARG A 317 125.63 38.20 71.05
C ARG A 317 125.50 36.73 71.46
N ASN A 318 126.18 36.31 72.52
CA ASN A 318 126.05 34.96 73.08
C ASN A 318 124.65 34.72 73.67
N ALA A 319 124.06 35.71 74.34
CA ALA A 319 122.68 35.64 74.83
C ALA A 319 121.69 35.49 73.66
N ALA A 320 121.85 36.28 72.60
CA ALA A 320 121.02 36.18 71.40
C ALA A 320 121.15 34.81 70.70
N ILE A 321 122.37 34.25 70.61
CA ILE A 321 122.61 32.91 70.07
C ILE A 321 121.90 31.84 70.92
N ALA A 322 121.92 31.98 72.25
CA ALA A 322 121.24 31.03 73.13
C ALA A 322 119.71 31.06 72.96
N GLU A 323 119.12 32.24 72.71
CA GLU A 323 117.70 32.37 72.41
C GLU A 323 117.34 31.75 71.05
N LEU A 324 118.09 32.09 70.00
CA LEU A 324 117.87 31.51 68.66
C LEU A 324 117.99 29.99 68.67
N LYS A 325 118.91 29.42 69.45
CA LYS A 325 119.00 27.96 69.63
C LYS A 325 117.75 27.36 70.26
N ARG A 326 117.13 28.05 71.23
CA ARG A 326 115.87 27.60 71.85
C ARG A 326 114.71 27.65 70.85
N GLU A 327 114.63 28.70 70.06
CA GLU A 327 113.59 28.86 69.03
C GLU A 327 113.72 27.82 67.91
N VAL A 328 114.94 27.58 67.41
CA VAL A 328 115.22 26.53 66.42
C VAL A 328 114.81 25.15 66.94
N LYS A 329 115.09 24.85 68.22
CA LYS A 329 114.66 23.59 68.83
C LYS A 329 113.13 23.47 68.87
N LYS A 330 112.43 24.52 69.32
CA LYS A 330 110.97 24.54 69.37
C LYS A 330 110.35 24.32 67.99
N LEU A 331 110.84 25.01 66.96
CA LEU A 331 110.38 24.82 65.58
C LEU A 331 110.65 23.40 65.06
N GLY A 332 111.77 22.79 65.44
CA GLY A 332 112.06 21.39 65.12
C GLY A 332 111.07 20.40 65.75
N ASP A 333 110.70 20.64 67.01
CA ASP A 333 109.70 19.84 67.72
C ASP A 333 108.31 20.02 67.08
N ASP A 334 107.91 21.27 66.75
CA ASP A 334 106.64 21.58 66.08
C ASP A 334 106.56 20.93 64.69
N ILE A 335 107.63 20.97 63.90
CA ILE A 335 107.71 20.29 62.59
C ILE A 335 107.51 18.78 62.75
N THR A 336 108.03 18.18 63.81
CA THR A 336 107.90 16.74 64.07
C THR A 336 106.44 16.36 64.37
N VAL A 337 105.75 17.19 65.16
CA VAL A 337 104.32 17.01 65.45
C VAL A 337 103.47 17.16 64.20
N GLU A 338 103.71 18.20 63.38
CA GLU A 338 102.96 18.41 62.14
C GLU A 338 103.19 17.31 61.12
N LYS A 339 104.41 16.77 61.01
CA LYS A 339 104.68 15.58 60.17
C LYS A 339 103.87 14.36 60.62
N ALA A 340 103.74 14.13 61.93
CA ALA A 340 102.94 13.04 62.45
C ALA A 340 101.44 13.21 62.11
N LYS A 341 100.91 14.44 62.19
CA LYS A 341 99.52 14.75 61.79
C LYS A 341 99.30 14.53 60.30
N VAL A 342 100.24 14.96 59.45
CA VAL A 342 100.16 14.71 58.01
C VAL A 342 100.12 13.22 57.72
N SER A 343 100.97 12.42 58.39
CA SER A 343 100.97 10.97 58.22
C SER A 343 99.64 10.32 58.63
N ASP A 344 99.01 10.76 59.72
CA ASP A 344 97.70 10.27 60.16
C ASP A 344 96.59 10.63 59.15
N LEU A 345 96.57 11.89 58.69
CA LEU A 345 95.61 12.37 57.71
C LEU A 345 95.75 11.65 56.37
N THR A 346 96.98 11.37 55.91
CA THR A 346 97.23 10.57 54.71
C THR A 346 96.65 9.17 54.86
N LYS A 347 96.89 8.51 56.01
CA LYS A 347 96.34 7.17 56.26
C LYS A 347 94.80 7.17 56.24
N ARG A 348 94.16 8.14 56.90
CA ARG A 348 92.69 8.27 56.91
C ARG A 348 92.13 8.56 55.53
N LEU A 349 92.85 9.33 54.71
CA LEU A 349 92.46 9.61 53.33
C LEU A 349 92.50 8.35 52.47
N ASP A 350 93.54 7.53 52.62
CA ASP A 350 93.68 6.28 51.87
C ASP A 350 92.61 5.26 52.28
N GLU A 351 92.32 5.13 53.58
CA GLU A 351 91.22 4.28 54.09
C GLU A 351 89.85 4.74 53.57
N ALA A 352 89.60 6.05 53.54
CA ALA A 352 88.37 6.61 53.00
C ALA A 352 88.25 6.34 51.49
N ARG A 353 89.33 6.51 50.72
CA ARG A 353 89.38 6.21 49.28
C ARG A 353 89.07 4.74 49.01
N ALA A 354 89.73 3.81 49.70
CA ALA A 354 89.48 2.38 49.56
C ALA A 354 88.02 2.02 49.88
N THR A 355 87.44 2.65 50.90
CA THR A 355 86.02 2.45 51.25
C THR A 355 85.07 2.96 50.16
N TYR A 356 85.35 4.12 49.57
CA TYR A 356 84.54 4.66 48.48
C TYR A 356 84.68 3.84 47.20
N GLU A 357 85.88 3.37 46.87
CA GLU A 357 86.11 2.48 45.71
C GLU A 357 85.33 1.17 45.84
N ALA A 358 85.29 0.57 47.03
CA ALA A 358 84.48 -0.62 47.28
C ALA A 358 82.97 -0.34 47.08
N LYS A 359 82.47 0.78 47.61
CA LYS A 359 81.06 1.17 47.44
C LYS A 359 80.70 1.49 45.99
N LEU A 360 81.62 2.10 45.24
CA LEU A 360 81.46 2.35 43.81
C LEU A 360 81.31 1.04 43.06
N LYS A 361 82.16 0.05 43.36
CA LYS A 361 82.08 -1.27 42.75
C LYS A 361 80.75 -1.98 43.06
N ASP A 362 80.30 -1.95 44.32
CA ASP A 362 79.01 -2.53 44.71
C ASP A 362 77.85 -1.85 43.96
N LYS A 363 77.92 -0.52 43.78
CA LYS A 363 76.91 0.25 43.04
C LYS A 363 76.94 -0.04 41.55
N ASP A 364 78.11 -0.22 40.95
CA ASP A 364 78.25 -0.61 39.55
C ASP A 364 77.67 -2.01 39.30
N GLU A 365 77.85 -2.95 40.23
CA GLU A 365 77.24 -4.28 40.17
C GLU A 365 75.70 -4.22 40.28
N GLU A 366 75.17 -3.34 41.15
CA GLU A 366 73.72 -3.09 41.27
C GLU A 366 73.15 -2.45 40.00
N ILE A 367 73.80 -1.41 39.46
CA ILE A 367 73.41 -0.77 38.20
C ILE A 367 73.38 -1.79 37.07
N LYS A 368 74.39 -2.65 36.96
CA LYS A 368 74.44 -3.67 35.91
C LYS A 368 73.27 -4.66 36.02
N LYS A 369 72.91 -5.05 37.23
CA LYS A 369 71.76 -5.93 37.47
C LYS A 369 70.45 -5.25 37.08
N ASP A 370 70.29 -3.97 37.42
CA ASP A 370 69.12 -3.19 37.05
C ASP A 370 69.04 -2.96 35.53
N GLU A 371 70.17 -2.70 34.86
CA GLU A 371 70.24 -2.59 33.39
C GLU A 371 69.83 -3.89 32.69
N ASP A 372 70.30 -5.04 33.17
CA ASP A 372 69.93 -6.34 32.63
C ASP A 372 68.44 -6.65 32.86
N GLN A 373 67.88 -6.25 34.01
CA GLN A 373 66.46 -6.36 34.29
C GLN A 373 65.62 -5.43 33.39
N ILE A 374 66.02 -4.17 33.23
CA ILE A 374 65.36 -3.21 32.32
C ILE A 374 65.38 -3.72 30.88
N LYS A 375 66.47 -4.34 30.41
CA LYS A 375 66.53 -4.95 29.08
C LYS A 375 65.52 -6.08 28.93
N LYS A 376 65.38 -6.92 29.96
CA LYS A 376 64.41 -8.02 29.96
C LYS A 376 62.98 -7.49 29.94
N ASP A 377 62.68 -6.48 30.77
CA ASP A 377 61.36 -5.86 30.85
C ASP A 377 60.98 -5.14 29.55
N LYS A 378 61.93 -4.43 28.91
CA LYS A 378 61.73 -3.88 27.55
C LYS A 378 61.44 -4.96 26.50
N GLY A 379 62.06 -6.13 26.64
CA GLY A 379 61.76 -7.29 25.77
C GLY A 379 60.32 -7.76 25.96
N HIS A 380 59.86 -7.87 27.21
CA HIS A 380 58.47 -8.19 27.53
C HIS A 380 57.50 -7.13 27.01
N ASP A 381 57.76 -5.85 27.20
CA ASP A 381 56.92 -4.76 26.69
C ASP A 381 56.74 -4.80 25.17
N ILE A 382 57.81 -5.11 24.42
CA ILE A 382 57.72 -5.24 22.95
C ILE A 382 56.81 -6.40 22.55
N ASP A 383 56.89 -7.54 23.25
CA ASP A 383 56.07 -8.71 22.94
C ASP A 383 54.62 -8.54 23.42
N ASP A 384 54.41 -7.82 24.54
CA ASP A 384 53.10 -7.41 25.01
C ASP A 384 52.45 -6.43 24.02
N HIS A 385 53.19 -5.44 23.49
CA HIS A 385 52.70 -4.54 22.45
C HIS A 385 52.28 -5.29 21.18
N LYS A 386 53.09 -6.23 20.67
CA LYS A 386 52.70 -7.07 19.53
C LYS A 386 51.44 -7.89 19.82
N THR A 387 51.31 -8.39 21.04
CA THR A 387 50.14 -9.17 21.46
C THR A 387 48.89 -8.30 21.53
N ILE A 388 49.01 -7.08 22.07
CA ILE A 388 47.95 -6.08 22.13
C ILE A 388 47.52 -5.69 20.71
N ASP A 389 48.45 -5.39 19.81
CA ASP A 389 48.13 -5.05 18.42
C ASP A 389 47.39 -6.19 17.71
N ARG A 390 47.84 -7.43 17.89
CA ARG A 390 47.15 -8.61 17.35
C ARG A 390 45.75 -8.77 17.92
N LEU A 391 45.57 -8.59 19.23
CA LEU A 391 44.28 -8.69 19.89
C LEU A 391 43.35 -7.53 19.48
N ALA A 392 43.87 -6.33 19.28
CA ALA A 392 43.12 -5.17 18.79
C ALA A 392 42.60 -5.44 17.36
N ALA A 393 43.45 -5.95 16.47
CA ALA A 393 43.04 -6.33 15.12
C ALA A 393 41.97 -7.45 15.13
N GLN A 394 42.10 -8.45 16.01
CA GLN A 394 41.08 -9.48 16.20
C GLN A 394 39.76 -8.90 16.73
N LEU A 395 39.82 -8.00 17.72
CA LEU A 395 38.65 -7.35 18.29
C LEU A 395 37.91 -6.52 17.23
N GLU A 396 38.64 -5.81 16.36
CA GLU A 396 38.07 -5.02 15.28
C GLU A 396 37.43 -5.90 14.21
N TYR A 397 38.07 -7.00 13.84
CA TYR A 397 37.49 -8.02 12.97
C TYR A 397 36.18 -8.61 13.55
N GLU A 398 36.19 -8.99 14.82
CA GLU A 398 35.01 -9.52 15.51
C GLU A 398 33.88 -8.48 15.60
N ARG A 399 34.20 -7.21 15.84
CA ARG A 399 33.21 -6.11 15.80
C ARG A 399 32.59 -5.94 14.41
N ALA A 400 33.39 -5.98 13.35
CA ALA A 400 32.91 -5.91 11.99
C ALA A 400 32.03 -7.12 11.63
N SER A 401 32.46 -8.33 12.01
CA SER A 401 31.68 -9.57 11.85
C SER A 401 30.34 -9.48 12.58
N LYS A 402 30.33 -9.03 13.84
CA LYS A 402 29.11 -8.83 14.63
C LYS A 402 28.17 -7.80 13.99
N ALA A 403 28.71 -6.70 13.46
CA ALA A 403 27.90 -5.69 12.77
C ALA A 403 27.21 -6.26 11.52
N GLU A 404 27.90 -7.08 10.73
CA GLU A 404 27.31 -7.72 9.55
C GLU A 404 26.26 -8.78 9.94
N VAL A 405 26.53 -9.58 10.98
CA VAL A 405 25.54 -10.52 11.50
C VAL A 405 24.29 -9.78 12.01
N GLN A 406 24.46 -8.64 12.69
CA GLN A 406 23.35 -7.83 13.17
C GLN A 406 22.51 -7.28 12.01
N LYS A 407 23.16 -6.76 10.96
CA LYS A 407 22.49 -6.31 9.74
C LYS A 407 21.70 -7.45 9.07
N ASN A 408 22.29 -8.64 8.96
CA ASN A 408 21.59 -9.82 8.42
C ASN A 408 20.41 -10.23 9.30
N LEU A 409 20.55 -10.15 10.63
CA LEU A 409 19.47 -10.42 11.57
C LEU A 409 18.31 -9.44 11.39
N ASP A 410 18.61 -8.14 11.26
CA ASP A 410 17.59 -7.10 11.08
C ASP A 410 16.87 -7.26 9.73
N GLN A 411 17.60 -7.53 8.66
CA GLN A 411 17.01 -7.86 7.35
C GLN A 411 16.10 -9.10 7.42
N THR A 412 16.55 -10.15 8.12
CA THR A 412 15.77 -11.38 8.28
C THR A 412 14.52 -11.14 9.11
N LYS A 413 14.59 -10.32 10.17
CA LYS A 413 13.41 -9.91 10.96
C LYS A 413 12.40 -9.14 10.12
N THR A 414 12.85 -8.20 9.29
CA THR A 414 11.96 -7.47 8.36
C THR A 414 11.31 -8.42 7.36
N ALA A 415 12.07 -9.36 6.79
CA ALA A 415 11.54 -10.37 5.88
C ALA A 415 10.52 -11.30 6.57
N LEU A 416 10.77 -11.70 7.81
CA LEU A 416 9.84 -12.51 8.61
C LEU A 416 8.53 -11.77 8.85
N ALA A 417 8.58 -10.51 9.28
CA ALA A 417 7.38 -9.71 9.49
C ALA A 417 6.55 -9.54 8.20
N ALA A 418 7.21 -9.37 7.05
CA ALA A 418 6.55 -9.32 5.74
C ALA A 418 5.90 -10.67 5.36
N ALA A 419 6.57 -11.79 5.67
CA ALA A 419 6.04 -13.12 5.44
C ALA A 419 4.82 -13.41 6.35
N GLU A 420 4.88 -13.02 7.63
CA GLU A 420 3.77 -13.14 8.58
C GLU A 420 2.56 -12.31 8.13
N ALA A 421 2.76 -11.08 7.67
CA ALA A 421 1.70 -10.25 7.11
C ALA A 421 1.08 -10.87 5.84
N SER A 422 1.90 -11.46 4.97
CA SER A 422 1.44 -12.19 3.79
C SER A 422 0.64 -13.43 4.16
N LEU A 423 1.06 -14.17 5.19
CA LEU A 423 0.35 -15.34 5.72
C LEU A 423 -1.01 -14.96 6.33
N ALA A 424 -1.06 -13.86 7.08
CA ALA A 424 -2.31 -13.32 7.62
C ALA A 424 -3.28 -12.94 6.50
N THR A 425 -2.79 -12.28 5.46
CA THR A 425 -3.57 -11.94 4.26
C THR A 425 -4.10 -13.20 3.56
N ALA A 426 -3.23 -14.17 3.31
CA ALA A 426 -3.62 -15.44 2.67
C ALA A 426 -4.65 -16.20 3.51
N SER A 427 -4.50 -16.22 4.84
CA SER A 427 -5.45 -16.84 5.76
C SER A 427 -6.82 -16.16 5.70
N ALA A 428 -6.86 -14.82 5.63
CA ALA A 428 -8.11 -14.08 5.45
C ALA A 428 -8.77 -14.38 4.09
N THR A 429 -7.97 -14.49 3.02
CA THR A 429 -8.46 -14.90 1.70
C THR A 429 -9.03 -16.32 1.73
N ILE A 430 -8.34 -17.26 2.38
CA ILE A 430 -8.84 -18.64 2.56
C ILE A 430 -10.16 -18.62 3.31
N ALA A 431 -10.29 -17.88 4.42
CA ALA A 431 -11.53 -17.80 5.18
C ALA A 431 -12.70 -17.24 4.32
N SER A 432 -12.43 -16.21 3.52
CA SER A 432 -13.41 -15.65 2.57
C SER A 432 -13.82 -16.67 1.51
N LEU A 433 -12.85 -17.36 0.90
CA LEU A 433 -13.11 -18.39 -0.11
C LEU A 433 -13.88 -19.57 0.48
N THR A 434 -13.54 -20.03 1.69
CA THR A 434 -14.27 -21.08 2.40
C THR A 434 -15.73 -20.67 2.63
N THR A 435 -15.98 -19.42 3.01
CA THR A 435 -17.35 -18.90 3.18
C THR A 435 -18.11 -18.90 1.86
N ARG A 436 -17.45 -18.52 0.76
CA ARG A 436 -18.03 -18.51 -0.59
C ARG A 436 -18.28 -19.93 -1.12
N VAL A 437 -17.41 -20.90 -0.82
CA VAL A 437 -17.64 -22.31 -1.14
C VAL A 437 -18.88 -22.80 -0.41
N ALA A 438 -19.01 -22.52 0.89
CA ALA A 438 -20.17 -22.92 1.68
C ALA A 438 -21.48 -22.29 1.14
N SER A 439 -21.46 -21.03 0.70
CA SER A 439 -22.64 -20.41 0.08
C SER A 439 -23.00 -21.04 -1.26
N LEU A 440 -22.00 -21.33 -2.11
CA LEU A 440 -22.22 -21.99 -3.40
C LEU A 440 -22.71 -23.44 -3.23
N GLU A 441 -22.22 -24.16 -2.24
CA GLU A 441 -22.72 -25.51 -1.90
C GLU A 441 -24.19 -25.46 -1.45
N ALA A 442 -24.56 -24.45 -0.66
CA ALA A 442 -25.96 -24.24 -0.26
C ALA A 442 -26.85 -23.90 -1.47
N GLU A 443 -26.40 -23.02 -2.37
CA GLU A 443 -27.12 -22.69 -3.61
C GLU A 443 -27.26 -23.92 -4.52
N LEU A 444 -26.19 -24.71 -4.69
CA LEU A 444 -26.22 -25.95 -5.47
C LEU A 444 -27.25 -26.94 -4.90
N GLU A 445 -27.36 -27.03 -3.58
CA GLU A 445 -28.32 -27.94 -2.94
C GLU A 445 -29.77 -27.46 -3.11
N VAL A 446 -30.01 -26.14 -3.16
CA VAL A 446 -31.31 -25.57 -3.52
C VAL A 446 -31.64 -25.89 -4.99
N GLU A 447 -30.72 -25.65 -5.90
CA GLU A 447 -30.88 -25.97 -7.33
C GLU A 447 -31.15 -27.46 -7.57
N LYS A 448 -30.46 -28.36 -6.86
CA LYS A 448 -30.76 -29.80 -6.92
C LYS A 448 -32.19 -30.12 -6.50
N LYS A 449 -32.67 -29.51 -5.41
CA LYS A 449 -34.07 -29.69 -4.96
C LYS A 449 -35.07 -29.17 -5.99
N ASP A 450 -34.76 -28.06 -6.64
CA ASP A 450 -35.59 -27.51 -7.71
C ASP A 450 -35.56 -28.41 -8.96
N ILE A 451 -34.40 -28.97 -9.33
CA ILE A 451 -34.29 -29.98 -10.38
C ILE A 451 -35.13 -31.21 -10.03
N ASP A 452 -35.03 -31.75 -8.82
CA ASP A 452 -35.82 -32.91 -8.38
C ASP A 452 -37.33 -32.62 -8.45
N LYS A 453 -37.74 -31.42 -8.04
CA LYS A 453 -39.13 -30.96 -8.13
C LYS A 453 -39.57 -30.87 -9.59
N LEU A 454 -38.78 -30.25 -10.46
CA LEU A 454 -39.06 -30.13 -11.89
C LEU A 454 -39.11 -31.49 -12.58
N GLN A 455 -38.23 -32.43 -12.21
CA GLN A 455 -38.26 -33.79 -12.71
C GLN A 455 -39.53 -34.52 -12.29
N LYS A 456 -39.97 -34.34 -11.03
CA LYS A 456 -41.25 -34.89 -10.55
C LYS A 456 -42.43 -34.29 -11.32
N GLU A 457 -42.49 -32.97 -11.46
CA GLU A 457 -43.52 -32.29 -12.26
C GLU A 457 -43.50 -32.76 -13.73
N THR A 458 -42.31 -32.95 -14.30
CA THR A 458 -42.15 -33.47 -15.67
C THR A 458 -42.71 -34.89 -15.76
N LYS A 459 -42.38 -35.76 -14.80
CA LYS A 459 -42.91 -37.13 -14.75
C LYS A 459 -44.44 -37.15 -14.64
N ASP A 460 -45.00 -36.29 -13.79
CA ASP A 460 -46.44 -36.14 -13.63
C ASP A 460 -47.09 -35.63 -14.93
N LYS A 461 -46.51 -34.61 -15.57
CA LYS A 461 -46.96 -34.09 -16.87
C LYS A 461 -46.85 -35.15 -17.97
N THR A 462 -45.76 -35.93 -18.02
CA THR A 462 -45.60 -37.03 -18.97
C THR A 462 -46.65 -38.12 -18.75
N ALA A 463 -46.99 -38.45 -17.50
CA ALA A 463 -48.07 -39.38 -17.19
C ALA A 463 -49.43 -38.83 -17.66
N ILE A 464 -49.70 -37.53 -17.43
CA ILE A 464 -50.90 -36.85 -17.93
C ILE A 464 -50.95 -36.87 -19.46
N ILE A 465 -49.84 -36.56 -20.15
CA ILE A 465 -49.74 -36.61 -21.61
C ILE A 465 -50.04 -38.03 -22.10
N SER A 466 -49.40 -39.05 -21.52
CA SER A 466 -49.63 -40.44 -21.88
C SER A 466 -51.10 -40.85 -21.69
N GLN A 467 -51.75 -40.36 -20.64
CA GLN A 467 -53.17 -40.60 -20.41
C GLN A 467 -54.05 -39.86 -21.42
N LEU A 468 -53.72 -38.61 -21.75
CA LEU A 468 -54.41 -37.83 -22.77
C LEU A 468 -54.26 -38.46 -24.16
N GLU A 469 -53.08 -38.97 -24.51
CA GLU A 469 -52.83 -39.71 -25.75
C GLU A 469 -53.67 -40.98 -25.81
N LYS A 470 -53.73 -41.77 -24.72
CA LYS A 470 -54.64 -42.92 -24.63
C LYS A 470 -56.10 -42.54 -24.80
N ASN A 471 -56.55 -41.48 -24.12
CA ASN A 471 -57.92 -40.98 -24.24
C ASN A 471 -58.21 -40.51 -25.67
N ASN A 472 -57.25 -39.83 -26.31
CA ASN A 472 -57.39 -39.36 -27.68
C ASN A 472 -57.45 -40.52 -28.67
N ALA A 473 -56.62 -41.55 -28.49
CA ALA A 473 -56.67 -42.78 -29.29
C ALA A 473 -58.01 -43.52 -29.11
N ASP A 474 -58.54 -43.62 -27.89
CA ASP A 474 -59.85 -44.21 -27.61
C ASP A 474 -60.98 -43.39 -28.26
N LEU A 475 -60.95 -42.06 -28.12
CA LEU A 475 -61.91 -41.17 -28.79
C LEU A 475 -61.83 -41.27 -30.31
N GLN A 476 -60.63 -41.39 -30.87
CA GLN A 476 -60.43 -41.55 -32.31
C GLN A 476 -60.93 -42.93 -32.80
N SER A 477 -60.75 -43.98 -32.00
CA SER A 477 -61.37 -45.30 -32.24
C SER A 477 -62.90 -45.22 -32.21
N LYS A 478 -63.49 -44.57 -31.19
CA LYS A 478 -64.93 -44.33 -31.08
C LYS A 478 -65.46 -43.49 -32.24
N LEU A 479 -64.75 -42.44 -32.65
CA LEU A 479 -65.10 -41.60 -33.79
C LEU A 479 -65.07 -42.40 -35.09
N ASN A 480 -64.04 -43.22 -35.30
CA ASN A 480 -63.95 -44.10 -36.47
C ASN A 480 -65.09 -45.12 -36.48
N GLY A 481 -65.43 -45.72 -35.33
CA GLY A 481 -66.59 -46.60 -35.17
C GLY A 481 -67.90 -45.88 -35.51
N ALA A 482 -68.12 -44.70 -34.95
CA ALA A 482 -69.31 -43.89 -35.23
C ALA A 482 -69.40 -43.46 -36.71
N LEU A 483 -68.28 -43.08 -37.34
CA LEU A 483 -68.22 -42.77 -38.77
C LEU A 483 -68.55 -44.00 -39.62
N GLN A 484 -68.07 -45.19 -39.23
CA GLN A 484 -68.40 -46.43 -39.91
C GLN A 484 -69.88 -46.79 -39.74
N ASP A 485 -70.45 -46.59 -38.55
CA ASP A 485 -71.88 -46.76 -38.32
C ASP A 485 -72.73 -45.78 -39.14
N VAL A 486 -72.30 -44.53 -39.25
CA VAL A 486 -72.95 -43.54 -40.13
C VAL A 486 -72.88 -43.99 -41.58
N ARG A 487 -71.73 -44.48 -42.07
CA ARG A 487 -71.62 -45.04 -43.43
C ARG A 487 -72.54 -46.24 -43.62
N ASN A 488 -72.53 -47.20 -42.70
CA ASN A 488 -73.39 -48.38 -42.76
C ASN A 488 -74.89 -47.96 -42.78
N LYS A 489 -75.27 -46.97 -41.96
CA LYS A 489 -76.63 -46.41 -41.97
C LYS A 489 -76.93 -45.66 -43.26
N GLN A 490 -75.98 -44.93 -43.83
CA GLN A 490 -76.14 -44.24 -45.10
C GLN A 490 -76.32 -45.26 -46.25
N ASP A 491 -75.58 -46.36 -46.24
CA ASP A 491 -75.75 -47.45 -47.20
C ASP A 491 -77.11 -48.12 -47.06
N GLN A 492 -77.58 -48.33 -45.82
CA GLN A 492 -78.95 -48.80 -45.56
C GLN A 492 -80.01 -47.80 -46.05
N ILE A 493 -79.80 -46.51 -45.86
CA ILE A 493 -80.67 -45.45 -46.40
C ILE A 493 -80.68 -45.51 -47.93
N ASN A 494 -79.52 -45.57 -48.57
CA ASN A 494 -79.41 -45.64 -50.03
C ASN A 494 -80.10 -46.89 -50.59
N ALA A 495 -79.97 -48.04 -49.92
CA ALA A 495 -80.67 -49.28 -50.28
C ALA A 495 -82.19 -49.15 -50.11
N LYS A 496 -82.65 -48.51 -49.02
CA LYS A 496 -84.06 -48.21 -48.79
C LYS A 496 -84.59 -47.20 -49.82
N ASP A 497 -83.83 -46.17 -50.17
CA ASP A 497 -84.19 -45.19 -51.20
C ASP A 497 -84.28 -45.82 -52.59
N SER A 498 -83.40 -46.78 -52.90
CA SER A 498 -83.52 -47.59 -54.12
C SER A 498 -84.82 -48.40 -54.10
N THR A 499 -85.11 -49.07 -52.98
CA THR A 499 -86.35 -49.84 -52.81
C THR A 499 -87.59 -48.95 -52.93
N ILE A 500 -87.57 -47.76 -52.33
CA ILE A 500 -88.66 -46.77 -52.41
C ILE A 500 -88.82 -46.28 -53.84
N ARG A 501 -87.74 -46.01 -54.57
CA ARG A 501 -87.79 -45.64 -56.00
C ARG A 501 -88.38 -46.75 -56.87
N ASP A 502 -87.99 -47.99 -56.63
CA ASP A 502 -88.55 -49.16 -57.33
C ASP A 502 -90.04 -49.34 -57.03
N GLN A 503 -90.43 -49.18 -55.76
CA GLN A 503 -91.83 -49.21 -55.35
C GLN A 503 -92.61 -48.05 -55.95
N SER A 504 -92.07 -46.84 -55.99
CA SER A 504 -92.68 -45.67 -56.63
C SER A 504 -92.91 -45.91 -58.11
N THR A 505 -91.90 -46.46 -58.81
CA THR A 505 -92.02 -46.83 -60.23
C THR A 505 -93.10 -47.90 -60.43
N ARG A 506 -93.21 -48.86 -59.51
CA ARG A 506 -94.26 -49.90 -59.55
C ARG A 506 -95.65 -49.31 -59.31
N ILE A 507 -95.78 -48.37 -58.38
CA ILE A 507 -97.03 -47.62 -58.14
C ILE A 507 -97.41 -46.82 -59.37
N ASP A 508 -96.46 -46.13 -60.02
CA ASP A 508 -96.72 -45.37 -61.25
C ASP A 508 -97.20 -46.27 -62.38
N ASN A 509 -96.59 -47.45 -62.55
CA ASN A 509 -97.00 -48.42 -63.55
C ASN A 509 -98.39 -49.01 -63.24
N LEU A 510 -98.67 -49.37 -61.99
CA LEU A 510 -100.00 -49.83 -61.57
C LEU A 510 -101.06 -48.74 -61.73
N THR A 511 -100.71 -47.48 -61.47
CA THR A 511 -101.59 -46.32 -61.68
C THR A 511 -101.90 -46.13 -63.16
N LYS A 512 -100.89 -46.24 -64.04
CA LYS A 512 -101.10 -46.22 -65.50
C LYS A 512 -102.01 -47.37 -65.95
N GLU A 513 -101.80 -48.58 -65.44
CA GLU A 513 -102.62 -49.75 -65.75
C GLU A 513 -104.07 -49.58 -65.26
N SER A 514 -104.26 -49.07 -64.04
CA SER A 514 -105.57 -48.75 -63.47
C SER A 514 -106.30 -47.70 -64.31
N ASN A 515 -105.61 -46.63 -64.71
CA ASN A 515 -106.19 -45.60 -65.58
C ASN A 515 -106.58 -46.16 -66.95
N ALA A 516 -105.75 -47.01 -67.56
CA ALA A 516 -106.08 -47.68 -68.82
C ALA A 516 -107.33 -48.56 -68.68
N LYS A 517 -107.43 -49.36 -67.61
CA LYS A 517 -108.62 -50.17 -67.30
C LYS A 517 -109.86 -49.31 -67.04
N SER A 518 -109.70 -48.18 -66.36
CA SER A 518 -110.80 -47.23 -66.09
C SER A 518 -111.34 -46.60 -67.39
N ILE A 519 -110.47 -46.30 -68.36
CA ILE A 519 -110.86 -45.86 -69.70
C ILE A 519 -111.65 -46.98 -70.42
N THR A 520 -111.21 -48.23 -70.32
CA THR A 520 -111.92 -49.39 -70.90
C THR A 520 -113.32 -49.57 -70.29
N ILE A 521 -113.45 -49.46 -68.96
CA ILE A 521 -114.73 -49.56 -68.26
C ILE A 521 -115.70 -48.46 -68.71
N ASN A 522 -115.22 -47.22 -68.80
CA ASN A 522 -116.06 -46.09 -69.24
C ASN A 522 -116.58 -46.30 -70.68
N ASN A 523 -115.76 -46.83 -71.58
CA ASN A 523 -116.18 -47.15 -72.95
C ASN A 523 -117.26 -48.27 -72.99
N LEU A 524 -117.12 -49.30 -72.16
CA LEU A 524 -118.13 -50.37 -72.07
C LEU A 524 -119.47 -49.85 -71.50
N GLN A 525 -119.41 -48.95 -70.51
CA GLN A 525 -120.61 -48.33 -69.91
C GLN A 525 -121.41 -47.51 -70.95
N SER A 526 -120.73 -46.79 -71.84
CA SER A 526 -121.37 -46.04 -72.94
C SER A 526 -122.10 -46.95 -73.94
N GLN A 527 -121.61 -48.17 -74.19
CA GLN A 527 -122.28 -49.12 -75.09
C GLN A 527 -123.59 -49.68 -74.48
N ILE A 528 -123.59 -49.98 -73.17
CA ILE A 528 -124.77 -50.50 -72.46
C ILE A 528 -125.94 -49.50 -72.51
N ASN A 529 -125.67 -48.21 -72.31
CA ASN A 529 -126.71 -47.18 -72.29
C ASN A 529 -127.43 -47.03 -73.64
N ASN A 530 -126.73 -47.25 -74.76
CA ASN A 530 -127.31 -47.10 -76.10
C ASN A 530 -128.32 -48.21 -76.42
N LEU A 531 -128.03 -49.45 -76.02
CA LEU A 531 -128.92 -50.61 -76.24
C LEU A 531 -130.24 -50.52 -75.45
N GLN A 532 -130.22 -49.95 -74.24
CA GLN A 532 -131.43 -49.80 -73.40
C GLN A 532 -132.47 -48.82 -73.99
N GLN A 533 -132.07 -47.93 -74.89
CA GLN A 533 -132.96 -46.93 -75.46
C GLN A 533 -133.80 -47.47 -76.63
N GLN A 534 -133.31 -48.48 -77.36
CA GLN A 534 -134.03 -49.07 -78.50
C GLN A 534 -135.25 -49.93 -78.09
N ILE A 535 -135.20 -50.60 -76.94
CA ILE A 535 -136.26 -51.53 -76.50
C ILE A 535 -137.59 -50.83 -76.15
N ARG A 536 -137.56 -49.56 -75.72
CA ARG A 536 -138.75 -48.82 -75.26
C ARG A 536 -139.75 -48.45 -76.37
N ASN A 537 -139.35 -48.46 -77.64
CA ASN A 537 -140.17 -47.87 -78.71
C ASN A 537 -141.19 -48.84 -79.39
N LEU A 538 -141.26 -50.12 -79.03
CA LEU A 538 -142.04 -51.14 -79.79
C LEU A 538 -143.41 -51.58 -79.19
N GLN A 539 -143.92 -51.02 -78.09
CA GLN A 539 -145.01 -51.66 -77.28
C GLN A 539 -146.41 -50.96 -77.19
N SER A 540 -146.84 -50.03 -78.08
CA SER A 540 -147.99 -49.14 -77.76
C SER A 540 -149.09 -48.83 -78.84
N ILE A 541 -149.70 -49.81 -79.55
CA ILE A 541 -150.79 -49.55 -80.55
C ILE A 541 -152.16 -50.21 -80.18
N PRO A 542 -153.32 -49.50 -80.15
CA PRO A 542 -154.67 -50.07 -79.85
C PRO A 542 -155.30 -50.89 -81.00
N ILE A 543 -156.05 -51.95 -80.67
CA ILE A 543 -156.62 -52.94 -81.61
C ILE A 543 -158.15 -53.05 -81.45
N PHE A 544 -158.92 -52.90 -82.54
CA PHE A 544 -160.40 -53.01 -82.54
C PHE A 544 -160.90 -54.42 -82.20
N LYS A 545 -162.02 -54.53 -81.48
CA LYS A 545 -162.53 -55.82 -80.99
C LYS A 545 -163.99 -56.08 -81.37
N PHE A 546 -164.94 -55.26 -80.93
CA PHE A 546 -166.35 -55.44 -81.28
C PHE A 546 -167.16 -54.16 -81.08
N LYS A 547 -168.38 -54.15 -81.62
CA LYS A 547 -169.36 -53.07 -81.50
C LYS A 547 -170.54 -53.52 -80.62
N CYS A 548 -171.09 -52.64 -79.79
CA CYS A 548 -172.20 -52.98 -78.89
C CYS A 548 -173.03 -51.78 -78.44
N ASN A 549 -174.25 -52.02 -77.97
CA ASN A 549 -174.91 -51.12 -77.04
C ASN A 549 -174.51 -51.47 -75.60
N ILE A 550 -174.36 -50.46 -74.74
CA ILE A 550 -174.07 -50.64 -73.31
C ILE A 550 -175.35 -50.32 -72.53
N LYS A 551 -175.78 -51.25 -71.67
CA LYS A 551 -177.06 -51.20 -70.95
C LYS A 551 -176.85 -51.22 -69.45
N CYS A 552 -177.32 -50.19 -68.76
CA CYS A 552 -177.28 -50.10 -67.30
C CYS A 552 -178.29 -51.09 -66.69
N GLN A 553 -177.95 -51.71 -65.57
CA GLN A 553 -178.79 -52.69 -64.87
C GLN A 553 -179.63 -52.09 -63.74
N ALA A 554 -179.83 -50.77 -63.73
CA ALA A 554 -180.72 -50.11 -62.76
C ALA A 554 -182.17 -50.62 -62.89
N PRO A 555 -182.91 -50.83 -61.78
CA PRO A 555 -184.28 -51.36 -61.81
C PRO A 555 -185.19 -50.40 -62.60
N SER A 556 -185.74 -50.90 -63.70
CA SER A 556 -186.64 -50.13 -64.54
C SER A 556 -187.59 -51.08 -65.27
N ASN A 557 -188.76 -50.57 -65.66
CA ASN A 557 -189.72 -51.29 -66.49
C ASN A 557 -189.33 -51.29 -67.98
N ARG A 558 -188.15 -50.76 -68.33
CA ARG A 558 -187.60 -50.64 -69.69
C ARG A 558 -186.08 -50.82 -69.67
N GLU A 559 -185.48 -51.14 -70.81
CA GLU A 559 -184.02 -51.19 -70.91
C GLU A 559 -183.39 -49.79 -71.01
N ILE A 560 -182.38 -49.55 -70.17
CA ILE A 560 -181.69 -48.26 -70.06
C ILE A 560 -180.34 -48.34 -70.76
N ALA A 561 -180.22 -47.66 -71.90
CA ALA A 561 -179.00 -47.62 -72.69
C ALA A 561 -178.13 -46.41 -72.33
N VAL A 562 -176.82 -46.59 -72.45
CA VAL A 562 -175.84 -45.49 -72.46
C VAL A 562 -175.92 -44.80 -73.83
N ASP A 563 -176.52 -43.63 -73.83
CA ASP A 563 -176.85 -42.83 -75.00
C ASP A 563 -176.00 -41.56 -75.04
N LEU A 564 -175.60 -41.17 -76.25
CA LEU A 564 -174.95 -39.89 -76.51
C LEU A 564 -175.99 -38.81 -76.86
N THR A 565 -176.15 -37.83 -75.97
CA THR A 565 -177.16 -36.76 -76.10
C THR A 565 -176.88 -35.84 -77.28
N ASP A 566 -177.87 -35.61 -78.15
CA ASP A 566 -177.79 -34.70 -79.31
C ASP A 566 -176.54 -34.87 -80.19
N GLY A 567 -175.98 -36.08 -80.24
CA GLY A 567 -174.73 -36.33 -80.99
C GLY A 567 -173.45 -35.84 -80.30
N GLY A 568 -173.50 -35.56 -78.99
CA GLY A 568 -172.36 -35.22 -78.16
C GLY A 568 -172.23 -33.72 -77.84
N GLY A 569 -173.30 -32.94 -78.02
CA GLY A 569 -173.25 -31.47 -77.96
C GLY A 569 -174.00 -30.78 -76.81
N SER A 570 -174.70 -31.51 -75.93
CA SER A 570 -175.46 -30.89 -74.83
C SER A 570 -174.77 -31.03 -73.48
N GLY A 571 -175.18 -30.22 -72.49
CA GLY A 571 -174.55 -30.14 -71.15
C GLY A 571 -174.53 -31.46 -70.34
N THR A 572 -175.13 -32.53 -70.86
CA THR A 572 -175.01 -33.91 -70.35
C THR A 572 -174.57 -34.82 -71.51
N PRO A 573 -173.26 -35.01 -71.76
CA PRO A 573 -172.79 -35.65 -73.00
C PRO A 573 -173.20 -37.11 -73.12
N VAL A 574 -173.14 -37.84 -72.00
CA VAL A 574 -173.54 -39.24 -71.92
C VAL A 574 -174.69 -39.34 -70.93
N GLN A 575 -175.81 -39.87 -71.40
CA GLN A 575 -177.07 -39.94 -70.66
C GLN A 575 -177.70 -41.31 -70.76
N CYS A 576 -178.70 -41.53 -69.93
CA CYS A 576 -179.56 -42.69 -70.00
C CYS A 576 -180.77 -42.38 -70.88
N TYR A 577 -181.10 -43.30 -71.77
CA TYR A 577 -182.29 -43.22 -72.60
C TYR A 577 -182.91 -44.60 -72.79
N SER A 578 -184.20 -44.64 -73.16
CA SER A 578 -184.82 -45.86 -73.67
C SER A 578 -183.97 -46.44 -74.79
N LEU A 579 -183.74 -47.75 -74.75
CA LEU A 579 -183.10 -48.41 -75.88
C LEU A 579 -183.97 -48.24 -77.14
N VAL A 580 -183.40 -47.59 -78.16
CA VAL A 580 -184.03 -47.37 -79.47
C VAL A 580 -183.12 -47.77 -80.64
N ASN A 581 -181.98 -48.40 -80.36
CA ASN A 581 -181.01 -48.89 -81.35
C ASN A 581 -180.64 -47.85 -82.42
N ASN A 582 -180.11 -46.70 -81.98
CA ASN A 582 -179.54 -45.68 -82.86
C ASN A 582 -177.99 -45.62 -82.71
N ASN A 583 -177.34 -44.88 -83.60
CA ASN A 583 -175.88 -44.74 -83.56
C ASN A 583 -175.37 -43.98 -82.32
N ASN A 584 -176.22 -43.23 -81.60
CA ASN A 584 -175.83 -42.56 -80.34
C ASN A 584 -175.63 -43.57 -79.21
N GLN A 585 -176.34 -44.70 -79.25
CA GLN A 585 -176.28 -45.76 -78.23
C GLN A 585 -175.27 -46.85 -78.56
N THR A 586 -174.57 -46.73 -79.68
CA THR A 586 -173.70 -47.78 -80.22
C THR A 586 -172.22 -47.43 -80.04
N TRP A 587 -171.45 -48.37 -79.50
CA TRP A 587 -170.08 -48.16 -79.03
C TRP A 587 -169.11 -49.23 -79.55
N ASP A 588 -167.97 -48.78 -80.06
CA ASP A 588 -166.83 -49.58 -80.50
C ASP A 588 -165.83 -49.79 -79.36
N ILE A 589 -165.46 -51.05 -79.12
CA ILE A 589 -164.52 -51.46 -78.07
C ILE A 589 -163.18 -51.86 -78.71
N TYR A 590 -162.08 -51.30 -78.19
CA TYR A 590 -160.70 -51.60 -78.61
C TYR A 590 -159.87 -52.08 -77.42
N SER A 591 -159.01 -53.09 -77.57
CA SER A 591 -158.01 -53.49 -76.56
C SER A 591 -156.69 -52.73 -76.74
N ILE A 592 -155.94 -52.47 -75.66
CA ILE A 592 -154.65 -51.74 -75.71
C ILE A 592 -153.55 -52.38 -74.84
N GLY A 593 -152.30 -52.33 -75.30
CA GLY A 593 -151.12 -52.74 -74.54
C GLY A 593 -151.01 -54.24 -74.25
N GLY A 594 -151.62 -55.09 -75.07
CA GLY A 594 -151.67 -56.54 -74.86
C GLY A 594 -152.53 -56.97 -73.67
N ARG A 595 -153.20 -56.04 -72.97
CA ARG A 595 -154.02 -56.32 -71.79
C ARG A 595 -155.45 -56.63 -72.23
N ASN A 596 -155.97 -57.77 -71.77
CA ASN A 596 -157.27 -58.30 -72.23
C ASN A 596 -158.49 -57.74 -71.47
N ASN A 597 -158.29 -56.83 -70.53
CA ASN A 597 -159.37 -56.24 -69.73
C ASN A 597 -159.37 -54.70 -69.78
N VAL A 598 -158.38 -54.08 -70.42
CA VAL A 598 -158.31 -52.61 -70.59
C VAL A 598 -158.73 -52.25 -72.00
N VAL A 599 -159.70 -51.35 -72.09
CA VAL A 599 -160.31 -50.94 -73.34
C VAL A 599 -160.36 -49.45 -73.56
N ILE A 600 -160.44 -49.09 -74.83
CA ILE A 600 -160.97 -47.81 -75.27
C ILE A 600 -162.42 -48.04 -75.73
N ILE A 601 -163.33 -47.19 -75.28
CA ILE A 601 -164.75 -47.21 -75.66
C ILE A 601 -165.00 -45.99 -76.53
N LYS A 602 -165.32 -46.18 -77.81
CA LYS A 602 -165.59 -45.09 -78.76
C LYS A 602 -167.04 -45.09 -79.19
N ASN A 603 -167.65 -43.91 -79.28
CA ASN A 603 -168.99 -43.83 -79.85
C ASN A 603 -168.93 -44.02 -81.36
N THR A 604 -169.83 -44.82 -81.90
CA THR A 604 -169.80 -45.19 -83.32
C THR A 604 -170.19 -44.00 -84.23
N ARG A 605 -171.00 -43.06 -83.73
CA ARG A 605 -171.47 -41.92 -84.53
C ARG A 605 -170.37 -40.91 -84.85
N ASN A 606 -169.56 -40.55 -83.85
CA ASN A 606 -168.57 -39.47 -83.95
C ASN A 606 -167.12 -39.93 -83.75
N ASN A 607 -166.92 -41.21 -83.42
CA ASN A 607 -165.63 -41.82 -83.13
C ASN A 607 -164.90 -41.20 -81.92
N TYR A 608 -165.62 -40.46 -81.08
CA TYR A 608 -165.09 -39.88 -79.86
C TYR A 608 -164.97 -40.93 -78.78
N VAL A 609 -163.97 -40.76 -77.94
CA VAL A 609 -163.66 -41.69 -76.87
C VAL A 609 -164.45 -41.30 -75.63
N LEU A 610 -165.06 -42.27 -74.97
CA LEU A 610 -165.57 -42.10 -73.62
C LEU A 610 -164.39 -41.93 -72.67
N TRP A 611 -164.36 -40.87 -71.86
CA TRP A 611 -163.25 -40.62 -70.95
C TRP A 611 -163.71 -40.05 -69.60
N SER A 612 -162.89 -40.27 -68.59
CA SER A 612 -163.17 -39.77 -67.24
C SER A 612 -162.68 -38.34 -67.06
N ALA A 613 -163.61 -37.45 -66.72
CA ALA A 613 -163.30 -36.08 -66.33
C ALA A 613 -162.90 -35.95 -64.85
N GLY A 614 -162.75 -37.06 -64.14
CA GLY A 614 -162.43 -37.08 -62.72
C GLY A 614 -163.64 -37.38 -61.83
N ARG A 615 -163.38 -37.56 -60.54
CA ARG A 615 -164.38 -37.92 -59.52
C ARG A 615 -165.54 -36.92 -59.47
N ASN A 616 -166.76 -37.46 -59.38
CA ASN A 616 -168.04 -36.76 -59.30
C ASN A 616 -168.37 -35.86 -60.50
N GLN A 617 -167.70 -36.05 -61.64
CA GLN A 617 -167.98 -35.33 -62.88
C GLN A 617 -168.89 -36.16 -63.79
N LYS A 618 -169.52 -35.51 -64.77
CA LYS A 618 -170.23 -36.22 -65.83
C LYS A 618 -169.23 -36.94 -66.72
N ALA A 619 -169.52 -38.17 -67.10
CA ALA A 619 -168.74 -38.86 -68.11
C ALA A 619 -168.79 -38.08 -69.43
N ARG A 620 -167.65 -37.98 -70.11
CA ARG A 620 -167.48 -37.14 -71.31
C ARG A 620 -167.20 -38.01 -72.53
N CYS A 621 -167.60 -37.52 -73.70
CA CYS A 621 -167.36 -38.20 -74.96
C CYS A 621 -167.22 -37.14 -76.07
N ASP A 622 -166.14 -36.36 -75.98
CA ASP A 622 -165.88 -35.12 -76.72
C ASP A 622 -164.59 -35.28 -77.58
N PRO A 623 -164.37 -34.50 -78.65
CA PRO A 623 -163.19 -34.65 -79.51
C PRO A 623 -161.88 -34.29 -78.81
N GLY A 624 -160.76 -34.83 -79.31
CA GLY A 624 -159.40 -34.43 -78.92
C GLY A 624 -158.75 -35.25 -77.80
N ARG A 625 -159.37 -36.36 -77.36
CA ARG A 625 -158.72 -37.31 -76.44
C ARG A 625 -158.07 -38.48 -77.16
N ASP A 626 -156.79 -38.69 -76.86
CA ASP A 626 -155.97 -39.76 -77.42
C ASP A 626 -156.15 -41.07 -76.65
N THR A 627 -156.08 -42.20 -77.36
CA THR A 627 -156.15 -43.55 -76.80
C THR A 627 -154.99 -43.90 -75.84
N SER A 628 -153.89 -43.16 -75.87
CA SER A 628 -152.76 -43.28 -74.95
C SER A 628 -152.99 -42.59 -73.60
N ASP A 629 -153.97 -41.67 -73.51
CA ASP A 629 -154.34 -41.04 -72.24
C ASP A 629 -155.03 -42.08 -71.34
N GLN A 630 -154.49 -42.30 -70.15
CA GLN A 630 -155.10 -43.20 -69.18
C GLN A 630 -156.53 -42.78 -68.80
N ALA A 631 -156.91 -41.50 -68.97
CA ALA A 631 -158.29 -41.03 -68.77
C ALA A 631 -159.29 -41.62 -69.77
N ALA A 632 -158.82 -42.04 -70.94
CA ALA A 632 -159.59 -42.63 -72.02
C ALA A 632 -159.60 -44.17 -71.98
N GLN A 633 -158.81 -44.75 -71.07
CA GLN A 633 -158.66 -46.19 -70.90
C GLN A 633 -159.50 -46.68 -69.73
N TRP A 634 -160.33 -47.67 -69.99
CA TRP A 634 -161.27 -48.24 -69.03
C TRP A 634 -160.98 -49.72 -68.84
N GLU A 635 -160.85 -50.13 -67.59
CA GLU A 635 -160.85 -51.52 -67.21
C GLU A 635 -162.28 -52.05 -67.13
N LEU A 636 -162.55 -53.14 -67.86
CA LEU A 636 -163.78 -53.91 -67.76
C LEU A 636 -163.65 -54.84 -66.54
N GLU A 637 -164.20 -54.43 -65.42
CA GLU A 637 -164.10 -55.20 -64.18
C GLU A 637 -165.20 -56.27 -64.12
N GLY A 638 -164.78 -57.51 -63.87
CA GLY A 638 -165.66 -58.70 -63.85
C GLY A 638 -165.74 -59.44 -65.18
N THR A 639 -165.01 -59.01 -66.22
CA THR A 639 -164.91 -59.71 -67.50
C THR A 639 -163.60 -59.37 -68.22
N THR A 640 -163.33 -60.03 -69.33
CA THR A 640 -162.34 -59.61 -70.32
C THR A 640 -163.03 -59.26 -71.64
N VAL A 641 -162.31 -58.61 -72.54
CA VAL A 641 -162.79 -58.24 -73.88
C VAL A 641 -163.16 -59.49 -74.68
N ASP A 642 -162.39 -60.56 -74.54
CA ASP A 642 -162.63 -61.80 -75.28
C ASP A 642 -163.79 -62.63 -74.66
N SER A 643 -164.06 -62.50 -73.36
CA SER A 643 -165.11 -63.29 -72.67
C SER A 643 -166.49 -62.61 -72.58
N ILE A 644 -166.57 -61.29 -72.78
CA ILE A 644 -167.80 -60.52 -72.58
C ILE A 644 -168.88 -60.91 -73.62
N ASN A 645 -170.10 -61.17 -73.17
CA ASN A 645 -171.26 -61.46 -74.01
C ASN A 645 -172.53 -60.78 -73.44
N ASN A 646 -173.68 -60.96 -74.11
CA ASN A 646 -174.91 -60.23 -73.77
C ASN A 646 -175.47 -60.55 -72.35
N ASN A 647 -175.04 -61.65 -71.74
CA ASN A 647 -175.44 -62.04 -70.39
C ASN A 647 -174.44 -61.60 -69.31
N THR A 648 -173.24 -61.16 -69.70
CA THR A 648 -172.18 -60.76 -68.77
C THR A 648 -172.49 -59.42 -68.11
N VAL A 649 -172.53 -59.41 -66.78
CA VAL A 649 -172.60 -58.18 -65.98
C VAL A 649 -171.19 -57.76 -65.60
N PHE A 650 -170.83 -56.51 -65.87
CA PHE A 650 -169.51 -55.95 -65.58
C PHE A 650 -169.62 -54.51 -65.10
N LYS A 651 -168.51 -53.99 -64.58
CA LYS A 651 -168.35 -52.57 -64.27
C LYS A 651 -167.31 -51.95 -65.19
N ILE A 652 -167.40 -50.64 -65.39
CA ILE A 652 -166.47 -49.90 -66.24
C ILE A 652 -165.70 -48.94 -65.34
N ARG A 653 -164.42 -49.23 -65.09
CA ARG A 653 -163.53 -48.48 -64.19
C ARG A 653 -162.45 -47.74 -64.98
N ASN A 654 -162.19 -46.48 -64.70
CA ASN A 654 -161.17 -45.71 -65.41
C ASN A 654 -159.75 -46.03 -64.89
N LEU A 655 -158.76 -46.09 -65.77
CA LEU A 655 -157.37 -46.35 -65.36
C LEU A 655 -156.66 -45.16 -64.73
N LYS A 656 -156.99 -43.92 -65.10
CA LYS A 656 -156.30 -42.72 -64.57
C LYS A 656 -156.67 -42.42 -63.13
N ASP A 657 -157.96 -42.46 -62.82
CA ASP A 657 -158.48 -42.00 -61.53
C ASP A 657 -159.20 -43.09 -60.73
N GLY A 658 -159.41 -44.29 -61.29
CA GLY A 658 -160.07 -45.40 -60.62
C GLY A 658 -161.58 -45.25 -60.45
N MET A 659 -162.21 -44.23 -61.05
CA MET A 659 -163.64 -43.98 -60.94
C MET A 659 -164.46 -44.89 -61.87
N TYR A 660 -165.71 -45.14 -61.51
CA TYR A 660 -166.63 -46.01 -62.25
C TYR A 660 -167.68 -45.21 -63.00
N LEU A 661 -168.09 -45.73 -64.16
CA LEU A 661 -169.27 -45.22 -64.86
C LEU A 661 -170.53 -45.55 -64.04
N ASP A 662 -171.34 -44.54 -63.75
CA ASP A 662 -172.46 -44.62 -62.80
C ASP A 662 -173.69 -43.87 -63.34
N LEU A 663 -174.86 -44.50 -63.37
CA LEU A 663 -176.12 -43.81 -63.65
C LEU A 663 -176.56 -43.02 -62.41
N ARG A 664 -176.64 -41.69 -62.53
CA ARG A 664 -176.85 -40.79 -61.40
C ARG A 664 -178.04 -41.21 -60.53
N GLN A 665 -177.75 -41.58 -59.29
CA GLN A 665 -178.74 -42.01 -58.28
C GLN A 665 -179.63 -43.19 -58.72
N GLY A 666 -179.26 -43.91 -59.79
CA GLY A 666 -180.10 -44.93 -60.40
C GLY A 666 -181.40 -44.38 -61.00
N ASP A 667 -181.51 -43.07 -61.22
CA ASP A 667 -182.70 -42.47 -61.85
C ASP A 667 -182.78 -42.92 -63.31
N THR A 668 -183.78 -43.74 -63.59
CA THR A 668 -183.96 -44.34 -64.91
C THR A 668 -184.83 -43.49 -65.83
N SER A 669 -185.08 -42.22 -65.48
CA SER A 669 -185.73 -41.25 -66.35
C SER A 669 -184.87 -40.92 -67.57
N ASN A 670 -185.49 -40.72 -68.73
CA ASN A 670 -184.75 -40.28 -69.92
C ASN A 670 -183.98 -39.00 -69.62
N TYR A 671 -182.80 -38.88 -70.22
CA TYR A 671 -181.89 -37.74 -70.10
C TYR A 671 -181.10 -37.64 -68.77
N THR A 672 -181.21 -38.62 -67.88
CA THR A 672 -180.37 -38.68 -66.66
C THR A 672 -178.89 -38.90 -67.01
N PRO A 673 -177.93 -38.14 -66.43
CA PRO A 673 -176.50 -38.28 -66.72
C PRO A 673 -175.88 -39.62 -66.28
N PHE A 674 -174.89 -40.07 -67.05
CA PHE A 674 -173.84 -40.94 -66.51
C PHE A 674 -172.70 -40.11 -65.93
N MET A 675 -172.23 -40.52 -64.75
CA MET A 675 -171.21 -39.86 -63.96
C MET A 675 -169.99 -40.77 -63.81
N THR A 676 -168.85 -40.17 -63.48
CA THR A 676 -167.67 -40.88 -62.99
C THR A 676 -167.62 -40.78 -61.46
N TRP A 677 -167.89 -41.88 -60.79
CA TRP A 677 -168.13 -41.93 -59.35
C TRP A 677 -167.29 -43.00 -58.65
N ASP A 678 -167.16 -42.91 -57.33
CA ASP A 678 -166.51 -43.96 -56.54
C ASP A 678 -167.20 -45.31 -56.72
N GLY A 679 -166.42 -46.39 -56.68
CA GLY A 679 -166.95 -47.73 -56.81
C GLY A 679 -167.92 -48.08 -55.70
N ASN A 680 -169.11 -48.51 -56.09
CA ASN A 680 -170.11 -49.14 -55.21
C ASN A 680 -170.63 -50.44 -55.85
N ASN A 681 -171.45 -51.19 -55.13
CA ASN A 681 -172.08 -52.43 -55.64
C ASN A 681 -173.52 -52.21 -56.13
N GLY A 682 -173.91 -50.95 -56.31
CA GLY A 682 -175.21 -50.54 -56.82
C GLY A 682 -175.43 -51.05 -58.25
N SER A 683 -176.69 -51.34 -58.57
CA SER A 683 -177.11 -51.75 -59.91
C SER A 683 -176.89 -50.66 -60.97
N ASN A 684 -176.74 -49.40 -60.56
CA ASN A 684 -176.45 -48.25 -61.41
C ASN A 684 -174.99 -48.16 -61.90
N GLN A 685 -174.08 -48.99 -61.38
CA GLN A 685 -172.70 -49.16 -61.89
C GLN A 685 -172.48 -50.49 -62.60
N LYS A 686 -173.54 -51.27 -62.79
CA LYS A 686 -173.48 -52.58 -63.41
C LYS A 686 -174.06 -52.48 -64.81
N PHE A 687 -173.32 -53.01 -65.77
CA PHE A 687 -173.64 -52.93 -67.18
C PHE A 687 -173.71 -54.31 -67.80
N LYS A 688 -174.60 -54.45 -68.77
CA LYS A 688 -174.59 -55.51 -69.77
C LYS A 688 -174.36 -54.87 -71.13
N ILE A 689 -174.03 -55.69 -72.11
CA ILE A 689 -173.98 -55.25 -73.50
C ILE A 689 -175.03 -55.96 -74.35
N SER A 690 -175.34 -55.35 -75.49
CA SER A 690 -175.89 -56.04 -76.65
C SER A 690 -174.85 -55.92 -77.77
N LYS A 691 -174.06 -56.98 -78.01
CA LYS A 691 -173.12 -57.00 -79.13
C LYS A 691 -173.87 -56.95 -80.46
N HIS A 692 -173.29 -56.22 -81.41
CA HIS A 692 -173.74 -56.17 -82.80
C HIS A 692 -172.94 -57.12 -83.68
#